data_AF-R1AUB1-F1
#
_entry.id   AF-R1AUB1-F1
#
_cell.length_a   1.000
_cell.length_b   1.000
_cell.length_c   1.000
_cell.angle_alpha   90.00
_cell.angle_beta   90.00
_cell.angle_gamma   90.00
#
_symmetry.space_group_name_H-M   'P 1'
#
loop_
_entity.id
_entity.type
_entity.pdbx_description
1 polymer ?
#
loop_
_entity_poly.entity_id
_entity_poly.type
_entity_poly.pdbx_seq_one_letter_code
_entity_poly.pdbx_strand_id
1 'polypeptide(L)'
;MPAISKIRFTNVIYEGGQKRYNDDIFYFDGHNGAILLENGGGKTVFIQTAIQAILPHSDLAERKIKETLSLEGNAAHIAIEWIINERPRRYLVTAVTLFINKGKLNSYKYLYEYEGNDDHSLENIPFTKRTKDGKARPSSKEEIYEYYQYMKQNHMNAKLFETIKSYHKYLEENYKIISSEWKNIVLINSAEGGVEDFFDGCKTTGQLVDNLLIPTVEEALAGKGTKDFVETFEKQRERFKKHKQLRERIEQSRIIEKEIDDYVLTYSNLHEAEEDFSKKKEEAKALFNYAIAEKNKIEHKIKENELAKNETEEKIEELNRKKASYALALLKEELIDFETRYKKVKESYNHIKGIYEEKQKRKLNLEVARLKKKIKESQDKIEFYQKQLEELDKDNDILDIQQRLETNSSELKGIFEEQEDELQKQNRYIKGQIDRLKEELKYSEKELKKYQDLREKLNNEKITFDAIITETKERMDNICRRVLDNYKYEDIEEEYMKWKKRIEELSKNLNNITMAVNVLQEEKNLKTRELPVLRNELKSLLRKESKTSSILDRISENQEELLLELREFTLDWERYDSLYLKQNSITNFFEGRIEKLRFEKEKLLNEERYPIGFIQNIKIMNILQPTHNCRI
;
A
#
# COMPACT_ATOMS: atom_id res chain seq x y z
N MET A 1 -29.24 8.78 38.70
CA MET A 1 -30.52 8.05 38.83
C MET A 1 -30.21 6.58 38.66
N PRO A 2 -30.98 5.65 39.25
CA PRO A 2 -30.77 4.23 39.04
C PRO A 2 -30.91 3.88 37.55
N ALA A 3 -30.00 3.06 37.03
CA ALA A 3 -30.04 2.57 35.65
C ALA A 3 -30.30 1.05 35.64
N ILE A 4 -31.01 0.53 34.64
CA ILE A 4 -31.28 -0.92 34.56
C ILE A 4 -29.99 -1.64 34.20
N SER A 5 -29.58 -2.57 35.07
CA SER A 5 -28.48 -3.51 34.79
C SER A 5 -29.00 -4.74 34.05
N LYS A 6 -30.06 -5.37 34.57
CA LYS A 6 -30.59 -6.64 34.05
C LYS A 6 -32.09 -6.76 34.34
N ILE A 7 -32.80 -7.50 33.51
CA ILE A 7 -34.21 -7.90 33.73
C ILE A 7 -34.29 -9.42 33.67
N ARG A 8 -34.97 -10.07 34.63
CA ARG A 8 -35.19 -11.52 34.67
C ARG A 8 -36.68 -11.85 34.67
N PHE A 9 -37.09 -12.69 33.73
CA PHE A 9 -38.46 -13.21 33.61
C PHE A 9 -38.47 -14.73 33.77
N THR A 10 -39.10 -15.22 34.84
CA THR A 10 -39.24 -16.65 35.10
C THR A 10 -40.72 -17.02 35.09
N ASN A 11 -41.08 -18.02 34.28
CA ASN A 11 -42.45 -18.53 34.12
C ASN A 11 -43.49 -17.46 33.72
N VAL A 12 -43.11 -16.52 32.84
CA VAL A 12 -44.02 -15.52 32.28
C VAL A 12 -44.66 -16.11 31.02
N ILE A 13 -45.84 -16.71 31.18
CA ILE A 13 -46.60 -17.39 30.11
C ILE A 13 -47.71 -16.48 29.59
N TYR A 14 -47.84 -16.35 28.27
CA TYR A 14 -48.84 -15.49 27.60
C TYR A 14 -49.41 -16.13 26.33
N GLU A 15 -50.35 -15.45 25.67
CA GLU A 15 -51.08 -15.94 24.47
C GLU A 15 -51.62 -17.37 24.63
N GLY A 16 -52.40 -17.59 25.70
CA GLY A 16 -53.05 -18.88 25.98
C GLY A 16 -52.08 -20.05 26.25
N GLY A 17 -50.79 -19.77 26.46
CA GLY A 17 -49.75 -20.78 26.68
C GLY A 17 -48.82 -21.01 25.48
N GLN A 18 -49.05 -20.36 24.33
CA GLN A 18 -48.21 -20.54 23.14
C GLN A 18 -46.82 -19.89 23.29
N LYS A 19 -46.71 -18.79 24.05
CA LYS A 19 -45.46 -18.07 24.27
C LYS A 19 -45.13 -17.97 25.76
N ARG A 20 -43.85 -18.09 26.10
CA ARG A 20 -43.37 -18.17 27.48
C ARG A 20 -41.92 -17.70 27.60
N TYR A 21 -41.65 -16.88 28.61
CA TYR A 21 -40.30 -16.71 29.15
C TYR A 21 -40.12 -17.73 30.27
N ASN A 22 -39.04 -18.52 30.22
CA ASN A 22 -38.80 -19.66 31.07
C ASN A 22 -38.08 -19.27 32.36
N ASP A 23 -36.86 -18.77 32.20
CA ASP A 23 -36.00 -18.21 33.24
C ASP A 23 -34.97 -17.29 32.58
N ASP A 24 -35.47 -16.38 31.75
CA ASP A 24 -34.69 -15.65 30.76
C ASP A 24 -34.17 -14.32 31.35
N ILE A 25 -32.90 -14.02 31.12
CA ILE A 25 -32.21 -12.83 31.65
C ILE A 25 -31.74 -11.95 30.49
N PHE A 26 -32.14 -10.69 30.54
CA PHE A 26 -31.87 -9.66 29.54
C PHE A 26 -30.89 -8.65 30.17
N TYR A 27 -29.72 -8.49 29.55
CA TYR A 27 -28.62 -7.66 30.05
C TYR A 27 -28.65 -6.28 29.38
N PHE A 28 -28.44 -5.24 30.18
CA PHE A 28 -28.47 -3.83 29.77
C PHE A 28 -27.24 -3.06 30.32
N ASP A 29 -26.77 -3.42 31.51
CA ASP A 29 -25.60 -2.87 32.23
C ASP A 29 -25.52 -1.34 32.37
N GLY A 30 -26.67 -0.66 32.24
CA GLY A 30 -26.82 0.79 32.29
C GLY A 30 -26.90 1.47 30.92
N HIS A 31 -26.80 0.71 29.82
CA HIS A 31 -26.83 1.20 28.44
C HIS A 31 -28.25 1.20 27.83
N ASN A 32 -28.40 1.86 26.68
CA ASN A 32 -29.63 1.84 25.90
C ASN A 32 -29.80 0.47 25.22
N GLY A 33 -30.81 -0.31 25.62
CA GLY A 33 -31.12 -1.62 25.03
C GLY A 33 -32.30 -1.58 24.04
N ALA A 34 -32.17 -2.29 22.92
CA ALA A 34 -33.23 -2.43 21.91
C ALA A 34 -33.77 -3.87 21.86
N ILE A 35 -35.08 -4.03 21.99
CA ILE A 35 -35.74 -5.36 22.05
C ILE A 35 -36.33 -5.70 20.68
N LEU A 36 -35.53 -6.44 19.90
CA LEU A 36 -35.91 -6.92 18.57
C LEU A 36 -36.69 -8.24 18.70
N LEU A 37 -37.99 -8.15 18.45
CA LEU A 37 -38.94 -9.27 18.35
C LEU A 37 -39.76 -9.08 17.07
N GLU A 38 -40.25 -10.17 16.50
CA GLU A 38 -41.13 -10.13 15.32
C GLU A 38 -42.48 -9.46 15.65
N ASN A 39 -43.26 -9.11 14.62
CA ASN A 39 -44.60 -8.56 14.84
C ASN A 39 -45.52 -9.65 15.40
N GLY A 40 -46.22 -9.33 16.51
CA GLY A 40 -46.88 -10.34 17.34
C GLY A 40 -45.93 -11.12 18.27
N GLY A 41 -44.61 -10.95 18.17
CA GLY A 41 -43.59 -11.62 19.01
C GLY A 41 -43.51 -11.16 20.47
N GLY A 42 -44.48 -10.40 20.97
CA GLY A 42 -44.60 -10.08 22.41
C GLY A 42 -43.99 -8.78 22.90
N LYS A 43 -43.55 -7.84 22.04
CA LYS A 43 -42.94 -6.53 22.46
C LYS A 43 -43.72 -5.81 23.58
N THR A 44 -45.02 -5.59 23.37
CA THR A 44 -45.91 -4.94 24.34
C THR A 44 -46.04 -5.77 25.64
N VAL A 45 -46.02 -7.11 25.53
CA VAL A 45 -46.08 -8.02 26.68
C VAL A 45 -44.77 -7.99 27.49
N PHE A 46 -43.61 -7.88 26.83
CA PHE A 46 -42.33 -7.66 27.51
C PHE A 46 -42.39 -6.39 28.37
N ILE A 47 -42.80 -5.26 27.78
CA ILE A 47 -42.88 -3.97 28.48
C ILE A 47 -43.91 -4.05 29.62
N GLN A 48 -45.11 -4.59 29.35
CA GLN A 48 -46.15 -4.78 30.36
C GLN A 48 -45.67 -5.66 31.53
N THR A 49 -44.85 -6.67 31.24
CA THR A 49 -44.24 -7.58 32.25
C THR A 49 -43.16 -6.85 33.05
N ALA A 50 -42.19 -6.21 32.40
CA ALA A 50 -41.08 -5.51 33.07
C ALA A 50 -41.60 -4.49 34.10
N ILE A 51 -42.61 -3.70 33.71
CA ILE A 51 -43.18 -2.66 34.57
C ILE A 51 -43.83 -3.23 35.84
N GLN A 52 -44.25 -4.51 35.89
CA GLN A 52 -44.77 -5.13 37.11
C GLN A 52 -43.77 -5.18 38.26
N ALA A 53 -42.46 -5.18 37.97
CA ALA A 53 -41.41 -5.11 38.99
C ALA A 53 -41.34 -3.76 39.71
N ILE A 54 -42.04 -2.73 39.22
CA ILE A 54 -41.99 -1.35 39.70
C ILE A 54 -43.39 -0.85 40.08
N LEU A 55 -44.38 -1.17 39.24
CA LEU A 55 -45.81 -0.90 39.40
C LEU A 55 -46.59 -2.23 39.39
N PRO A 56 -46.62 -2.99 40.51
CA PRO A 56 -47.34 -4.25 40.57
C PRO A 56 -48.84 -4.05 40.33
N HIS A 57 -49.44 -4.91 39.50
CA HIS A 57 -50.86 -4.84 39.11
C HIS A 57 -51.19 -3.62 38.24
N SER A 58 -50.21 -3.10 37.49
CA SER A 58 -50.46 -2.10 36.44
C SER A 58 -50.93 -2.77 35.15
N ASP A 59 -51.89 -2.13 34.49
CA ASP A 59 -52.37 -2.51 33.16
C ASP A 59 -51.72 -1.61 32.09
N LEU A 60 -51.63 -2.08 30.84
CA LEU A 60 -51.04 -1.33 29.73
C LEU A 60 -52.05 -1.26 28.58
N ALA A 61 -52.42 -0.05 28.18
CA ALA A 61 -53.65 0.21 27.42
C ALA A 61 -54.86 -0.50 28.07
N GLU A 62 -55.78 -1.06 27.29
CA GLU A 62 -56.96 -1.77 27.80
C GLU A 62 -56.68 -3.19 28.32
N ARG A 63 -55.45 -3.71 28.16
CA ARG A 63 -55.12 -5.11 28.43
C ARG A 63 -54.72 -5.30 29.89
N LYS A 64 -55.54 -6.01 30.67
CA LYS A 64 -55.22 -6.26 32.08
C LYS A 64 -54.12 -7.29 32.23
N ILE A 65 -53.19 -7.10 33.18
CA ILE A 65 -52.07 -8.05 33.37
C ILE A 65 -52.55 -9.48 33.70
N LYS A 66 -53.71 -9.63 34.37
CA LYS A 66 -54.37 -10.93 34.61
C LYS A 66 -54.89 -11.60 33.32
N GLU A 67 -55.21 -10.82 32.30
CA GLU A 67 -55.73 -11.30 31.00
C GLU A 67 -54.57 -11.54 30.01
N THR A 68 -53.47 -10.79 30.12
CA THR A 68 -52.22 -11.02 29.37
C THR A 68 -51.48 -12.28 29.82
N LEU A 69 -51.36 -12.54 31.14
CA LEU A 69 -50.53 -13.61 31.70
C LEU A 69 -51.33 -14.81 32.22
N SER A 70 -50.91 -16.02 31.83
CA SER A 70 -51.47 -17.29 32.29
C SER A 70 -50.98 -17.64 33.70
N LEU A 71 -51.59 -17.00 34.71
CA LEU A 71 -51.25 -17.13 36.13
C LEU A 71 -52.08 -18.21 36.86
N GLU A 72 -52.72 -19.12 36.12
CA GLU A 72 -53.49 -20.23 36.71
C GLU A 72 -52.56 -21.40 37.08
N GLY A 73 -52.68 -21.87 38.32
CA GLY A 73 -51.87 -22.97 38.87
C GLY A 73 -50.41 -22.64 39.23
N ASN A 74 -49.81 -21.59 38.64
CA ASN A 74 -48.40 -21.24 38.83
C ASN A 74 -48.20 -19.75 39.16
N ALA A 75 -46.98 -19.38 39.56
CA ALA A 75 -46.56 -18.00 39.76
C ALA A 75 -45.63 -17.54 38.62
N ALA A 76 -45.66 -16.26 38.28
CA ALA A 76 -44.67 -15.63 37.41
C ALA A 76 -43.74 -14.76 38.26
N HIS A 77 -42.43 -14.91 38.09
CA HIS A 77 -41.43 -14.11 38.78
C HIS A 77 -40.82 -13.09 37.81
N ILE A 78 -40.83 -11.83 38.22
CA ILE A 78 -40.41 -10.69 37.41
C ILE A 78 -39.46 -9.88 38.27
N ALA A 79 -38.23 -9.67 37.81
CA ALA A 79 -37.26 -8.88 38.58
C ALA A 79 -36.39 -7.99 37.70
N ILE A 80 -35.97 -6.86 38.26
CA ILE A 80 -35.07 -5.89 37.64
C ILE A 80 -33.93 -5.62 38.62
N GLU A 81 -32.69 -5.74 38.15
CA GLU A 81 -31.49 -5.28 38.82
C GLU A 81 -31.17 -3.85 38.35
N TRP A 82 -30.96 -2.95 39.30
CA TRP A 82 -30.61 -1.55 39.07
C TRP A 82 -29.19 -1.28 39.57
N ILE A 83 -28.42 -0.53 38.80
CA ILE A 83 -27.19 0.11 39.26
C ILE A 83 -27.62 1.35 40.06
N ILE A 84 -27.47 1.32 41.38
CA ILE A 84 -27.83 2.46 42.25
C ILE A 84 -26.64 3.36 42.59
N ASN A 85 -25.42 2.84 42.49
CA ASN A 85 -24.18 3.60 42.54
C ASN A 85 -23.13 2.96 41.63
N GLU A 86 -22.26 3.77 41.05
CA GLU A 86 -21.22 3.31 40.11
C GLU A 86 -19.88 3.05 40.79
N ARG A 87 -19.53 3.81 41.84
CA ARG A 87 -18.24 3.71 42.55
C ARG A 87 -18.41 3.92 44.06
N PRO A 88 -18.27 2.87 44.90
CA PRO A 88 -18.27 1.45 44.52
C PRO A 88 -19.55 1.06 43.77
N ARG A 89 -19.48 0.09 42.86
CA ARG A 89 -20.63 -0.38 42.07
C ARG A 89 -21.57 -1.17 42.99
N ARG A 90 -22.78 -0.64 43.19
CA ARG A 90 -23.80 -1.19 44.11
C ARG A 90 -25.11 -1.39 43.38
N TYR A 91 -25.77 -2.50 43.69
CA TYR A 91 -26.95 -2.99 43.00
C TYR A 91 -28.18 -3.03 43.90
N LEU A 92 -29.35 -2.90 43.28
CA LEU A 92 -30.65 -3.07 43.89
C LEU A 92 -31.46 -4.02 43.02
N VAL A 93 -32.01 -5.10 43.57
CA VAL A 93 -33.04 -5.88 42.87
C VAL A 93 -34.42 -5.51 43.38
N THR A 94 -35.29 -5.15 42.46
CA THR A 94 -36.75 -5.08 42.65
C THR A 94 -37.37 -6.34 42.05
N ALA A 95 -37.93 -7.22 42.88
CA ALA A 95 -38.53 -8.47 42.44
C ALA A 95 -40.01 -8.56 42.83
N VAL A 96 -40.85 -8.90 41.87
CA VAL A 96 -42.29 -9.04 42.05
C VAL A 96 -42.72 -10.42 41.54
N THR A 97 -43.34 -11.20 42.42
CA THR A 97 -43.93 -12.50 42.06
C THR A 97 -45.43 -12.34 41.96
N LEU A 98 -46.00 -12.52 40.76
CA LEU A 98 -47.43 -12.46 40.48
C LEU A 98 -48.07 -13.85 40.54
N PHE A 99 -49.26 -13.94 41.12
CA PHE A 99 -50.03 -15.19 41.22
C PHE A 99 -51.52 -14.92 41.42
N ILE A 100 -52.37 -15.90 41.09
CA ILE A 100 -53.79 -15.87 41.46
C ILE A 100 -53.98 -16.42 42.88
N ASN A 101 -54.78 -15.72 43.69
CA ASN A 101 -55.21 -16.15 45.02
C ASN A 101 -56.71 -15.88 45.16
N LYS A 102 -57.51 -16.93 45.40
CA LYS A 102 -58.99 -16.87 45.47
C LYS A 102 -59.61 -16.09 44.29
N GLY A 103 -59.15 -16.38 43.07
CA GLY A 103 -59.62 -15.76 41.82
C GLY A 103 -59.11 -14.33 41.53
N LYS A 104 -58.44 -13.68 42.49
CA LYS A 104 -57.89 -12.32 42.34
C LYS A 104 -56.37 -12.37 42.10
N LEU A 105 -55.85 -11.39 41.36
CA LEU A 105 -54.42 -11.17 41.23
C LEU A 105 -53.82 -10.74 42.57
N ASN A 106 -52.65 -11.26 42.91
CA ASN A 106 -51.90 -10.87 44.11
C ASN A 106 -50.39 -10.86 43.80
N SER A 107 -49.61 -10.18 44.63
CA SER A 107 -48.17 -9.97 44.43
C SER A 107 -47.36 -10.05 45.72
N TYR A 108 -46.26 -10.81 45.68
CA TYR A 108 -45.14 -10.58 46.61
C TYR A 108 -44.22 -9.53 46.01
N LYS A 109 -43.74 -8.61 46.86
CA LYS A 109 -43.00 -7.41 46.46
C LYS A 109 -41.74 -7.35 47.31
N TYR A 110 -40.64 -7.80 46.73
CA TYR A 110 -39.35 -7.99 47.37
C TYR A 110 -38.32 -6.99 46.84
N LEU A 111 -37.39 -6.63 47.70
CA LEU A 111 -36.30 -5.70 47.41
C LEU A 111 -35.05 -6.16 48.14
N TYR A 112 -33.89 -6.12 47.48
CA TYR A 112 -32.59 -6.42 48.08
C TYR A 112 -31.50 -5.52 47.51
N GLU A 113 -30.62 -5.01 48.38
CA GLU A 113 -29.53 -4.09 48.03
C GLU A 113 -28.18 -4.72 48.40
N TYR A 114 -27.31 -4.87 47.40
CA TYR A 114 -26.07 -5.63 47.47
C TYR A 114 -24.93 -4.99 46.65
N GLU A 115 -23.74 -5.59 46.73
CA GLU A 115 -22.53 -5.12 46.04
C GLU A 115 -22.05 -6.18 45.02
N GLY A 116 -20.94 -5.95 44.32
CA GLY A 116 -20.43 -6.92 43.34
C GLY A 116 -20.15 -8.29 43.96
N ASN A 117 -20.54 -9.37 43.26
CA ASN A 117 -20.35 -10.78 43.63
C ASN A 117 -21.14 -11.27 44.87
N ASP A 118 -22.36 -10.78 45.07
CA ASP A 118 -23.29 -11.28 46.11
C ASP A 118 -23.97 -12.61 45.69
N ASP A 119 -23.99 -13.60 46.58
CA ASP A 119 -24.60 -14.94 46.39
C ASP A 119 -26.13 -14.91 46.17
N HIS A 120 -26.76 -13.75 46.33
CA HIS A 120 -28.20 -13.49 46.19
C HIS A 120 -28.49 -12.39 45.15
N SER A 121 -27.59 -12.20 44.18
CA SER A 121 -27.81 -11.40 42.96
C SER A 121 -29.02 -11.86 42.14
N LEU A 122 -29.44 -11.05 41.16
CA LEU A 122 -30.59 -11.31 40.28
C LEU A 122 -30.57 -12.72 39.66
N GLU A 123 -29.39 -13.21 39.25
CA GLU A 123 -29.18 -14.55 38.67
C GLU A 123 -29.34 -15.67 39.72
N ASN A 124 -28.93 -15.42 40.96
CA ASN A 124 -28.87 -16.43 42.02
C ASN A 124 -30.16 -16.52 42.86
N ILE A 125 -31.08 -15.56 42.74
CA ILE A 125 -32.44 -15.67 43.31
C ILE A 125 -33.11 -16.97 42.80
N PRO A 126 -33.67 -17.83 43.68
CA PRO A 126 -34.18 -19.15 43.31
C PRO A 126 -35.59 -19.10 42.70
N PHE A 127 -35.76 -18.38 41.59
CA PHE A 127 -36.98 -18.44 40.77
C PHE A 127 -37.16 -19.77 40.06
N THR A 128 -36.07 -20.52 39.85
CA THR A 128 -36.11 -21.93 39.43
C THR A 128 -35.47 -22.84 40.48
N LYS A 129 -35.94 -24.09 40.52
CA LYS A 129 -35.36 -25.20 41.29
C LYS A 129 -35.15 -26.40 40.38
N ARG A 130 -34.06 -27.14 40.58
CA ARG A 130 -33.82 -28.42 39.91
C ARG A 130 -34.65 -29.52 40.58
N THR A 131 -35.35 -30.32 39.79
CA THR A 131 -36.02 -31.54 40.26
C THR A 131 -35.00 -32.66 40.47
N LYS A 132 -35.42 -33.77 41.10
CA LYS A 132 -34.57 -34.96 41.28
C LYS A 132 -34.07 -35.55 39.95
N ASP A 133 -34.83 -35.35 38.87
CA ASP A 133 -34.52 -35.79 37.51
C ASP A 133 -33.66 -34.76 36.73
N GLY A 134 -33.02 -33.82 37.43
CA GLY A 134 -32.11 -32.80 36.87
C GLY A 134 -32.79 -31.64 36.14
N LYS A 135 -34.06 -31.77 35.74
CA LYS A 135 -34.82 -30.74 35.02
C LYS A 135 -35.09 -29.52 35.91
N ALA A 136 -34.88 -28.32 35.40
CA ALA A 136 -35.31 -27.10 36.08
C ALA A 136 -36.83 -26.92 35.98
N ARG A 137 -37.47 -26.51 37.08
CA ARG A 137 -38.86 -26.01 37.12
C ARG A 137 -38.89 -24.62 37.76
N PRO A 138 -39.91 -23.79 37.49
CA PRO A 138 -40.21 -22.61 38.30
C PRO A 138 -40.45 -22.98 39.77
N SER A 139 -40.12 -22.07 40.67
CA SER A 139 -40.50 -22.12 42.09
C SER A 139 -41.99 -21.85 42.26
N SER A 140 -42.61 -22.42 43.31
CA SER A 140 -43.97 -22.05 43.68
C SER A 140 -44.00 -20.68 44.37
N LYS A 141 -45.21 -20.12 44.52
CA LYS A 141 -45.40 -18.87 45.28
C LYS A 141 -45.01 -19.02 46.75
N GLU A 142 -45.23 -20.20 47.35
CA GLU A 142 -44.78 -20.56 48.70
C GLU A 142 -43.25 -20.58 48.77
N GLU A 143 -42.60 -21.30 47.85
CA GLU A 143 -41.15 -21.51 47.87
C GLU A 143 -40.34 -20.22 47.72
N ILE A 144 -40.80 -19.28 46.88
CA ILE A 144 -40.14 -17.98 46.77
C ILE A 144 -40.47 -17.04 47.93
N TYR A 145 -41.65 -17.19 48.55
CA TYR A 145 -42.04 -16.41 49.73
C TYR A 145 -41.23 -16.84 50.97
N GLU A 146 -40.95 -18.14 51.13
CA GLU A 146 -40.02 -18.66 52.12
C GLU A 146 -38.62 -18.06 51.94
N TYR A 147 -38.10 -18.03 50.71
CA TYR A 147 -36.83 -17.35 50.39
C TYR A 147 -36.86 -15.86 50.73
N TYR A 148 -37.89 -15.11 50.32
CA TYR A 148 -38.01 -13.68 50.63
C TYR A 148 -38.11 -13.40 52.15
N GLN A 149 -38.73 -14.29 52.92
CA GLN A 149 -38.79 -14.19 54.38
C GLN A 149 -37.44 -14.54 55.03
N TYR A 150 -36.77 -15.59 54.57
CA TYR A 150 -35.39 -15.92 54.98
C TYR A 150 -34.44 -14.73 54.75
N MET A 151 -34.48 -14.14 53.56
CA MET A 151 -33.67 -12.97 53.23
C MET A 151 -33.99 -11.77 54.14
N LYS A 152 -35.27 -11.45 54.33
CA LYS A 152 -35.72 -10.37 55.23
C LYS A 152 -35.30 -10.57 56.69
N GLN A 153 -35.07 -11.81 57.14
CA GLN A 153 -34.62 -12.11 58.50
C GLN A 153 -33.10 -12.03 58.64
N ASN A 154 -32.34 -12.50 57.64
CA ASN A 154 -30.88 -12.62 57.73
C ASN A 154 -30.10 -11.44 57.13
N HIS A 155 -30.70 -10.69 56.19
CA HIS A 155 -30.05 -9.55 55.51
C HIS A 155 -30.78 -8.24 55.84
N MET A 156 -30.11 -7.32 56.56
CA MET A 156 -30.70 -6.02 56.93
C MET A 156 -31.14 -5.18 55.72
N ASN A 157 -30.56 -5.41 54.55
CA ASN A 157 -30.86 -4.72 53.30
C ASN A 157 -32.06 -5.34 52.54
N ALA A 158 -32.52 -6.53 52.92
CA ALA A 158 -33.68 -7.16 52.30
C ALA A 158 -34.99 -6.60 52.87
N LYS A 159 -35.98 -6.37 52.02
CA LYS A 159 -37.33 -5.89 52.37
C LYS A 159 -38.39 -6.69 51.62
N LEU A 160 -39.48 -7.02 52.31
CA LEU A 160 -40.67 -7.66 51.75
C LEU A 160 -41.89 -6.84 52.19
N PHE A 161 -42.65 -6.34 51.21
CA PHE A 161 -43.73 -5.38 51.40
C PHE A 161 -45.11 -6.00 51.23
N GLU A 162 -45.99 -5.75 52.18
CA GLU A 162 -47.38 -6.21 52.16
C GLU A 162 -48.19 -5.43 51.11
N THR A 163 -48.15 -4.09 51.17
CA THR A 163 -48.95 -3.21 50.31
C THR A 163 -48.14 -2.63 49.14
N ILE A 164 -48.81 -2.35 48.02
CA ILE A 164 -48.21 -1.63 46.88
C ILE A 164 -47.83 -0.19 47.28
N LYS A 165 -48.64 0.46 48.14
CA LYS A 165 -48.40 1.84 48.60
C LYS A 165 -47.11 1.97 49.43
N SER A 166 -46.84 1.03 50.34
CA SER A 166 -45.59 1.03 51.10
C SER A 166 -44.38 0.64 50.26
N TYR A 167 -44.56 -0.19 49.23
CA TYR A 167 -43.52 -0.52 48.26
C TYR A 167 -43.10 0.70 47.42
N HIS A 168 -44.05 1.35 46.75
CA HIS A 168 -43.82 2.56 45.95
C HIS A 168 -43.17 3.67 46.79
N LYS A 169 -43.71 3.92 47.99
CA LYS A 169 -43.17 4.92 48.91
C LYS A 169 -41.69 4.65 49.24
N TYR A 170 -41.31 3.40 49.49
CA TYR A 170 -39.93 3.03 49.82
C TYR A 170 -38.98 3.20 48.62
N LEU A 171 -39.42 2.85 47.40
CA LEU A 171 -38.67 3.06 46.16
C LEU A 171 -38.39 4.56 45.90
N GLU A 172 -39.40 5.39 46.11
CA GLU A 172 -39.33 6.84 45.91
C GLU A 172 -38.48 7.55 46.99
N GLU A 173 -38.66 7.20 48.26
CA GLU A 173 -37.91 7.79 49.37
C GLU A 173 -36.42 7.43 49.33
N ASN A 174 -36.06 6.17 49.06
CA ASN A 174 -34.68 5.69 49.19
C ASN A 174 -33.90 5.73 47.86
N TYR A 175 -34.50 5.29 46.75
CA TYR A 175 -33.78 5.07 45.47
C TYR A 175 -34.14 6.05 44.36
N LYS A 176 -35.16 6.91 44.57
CA LYS A 176 -35.69 7.85 43.55
C LYS A 176 -36.22 7.14 42.31
N ILE A 177 -36.79 5.94 42.48
CA ILE A 177 -37.58 5.25 41.45
C ILE A 177 -39.04 5.70 41.67
N ILE A 178 -39.47 6.75 40.97
CA ILE A 178 -40.71 7.48 41.26
C ILE A 178 -41.89 6.85 40.51
N SER A 179 -42.88 6.33 41.23
CA SER A 179 -43.98 5.56 40.62
C SER A 179 -44.90 6.36 39.69
N SER A 180 -44.93 7.69 39.77
CA SER A 180 -45.65 8.54 38.79
C SER A 180 -44.91 8.66 37.45
N GLU A 181 -43.59 8.78 37.46
CA GLU A 181 -42.78 8.77 36.23
C GLU A 181 -42.98 7.46 35.45
N TRP A 182 -43.03 6.33 36.15
CA TRP A 182 -43.30 5.02 35.55
C TRP A 182 -44.73 4.86 35.02
N LYS A 183 -45.73 5.54 35.61
CA LYS A 183 -47.09 5.61 35.01
C LYS A 183 -47.09 6.41 33.71
N ASN A 184 -46.31 7.49 33.63
CA ASN A 184 -46.21 8.28 32.40
C ASN A 184 -45.51 7.48 31.29
N ILE A 185 -44.54 6.62 31.65
CA ILE A 185 -43.95 5.64 30.72
C ILE A 185 -45.01 4.62 30.23
N VAL A 186 -45.89 4.09 31.11
CA VAL A 186 -47.03 3.25 30.71
C VAL A 186 -47.95 3.99 29.74
N LEU A 187 -48.31 5.25 30.04
CA LEU A 187 -49.21 6.06 29.23
C LEU A 187 -48.65 6.29 27.81
N ILE A 188 -47.40 6.72 27.68
CA ILE A 188 -46.75 6.97 26.38
C ILE A 188 -46.64 5.67 25.57
N ASN A 189 -46.36 4.53 26.21
CA ASN A 189 -46.31 3.22 25.55
C ASN A 189 -47.68 2.54 25.37
N SER A 190 -48.78 3.25 25.63
CA SER A 190 -50.16 2.76 25.41
C SER A 190 -50.80 3.28 24.11
N ALA A 191 -50.21 4.29 23.47
CA ALA A 191 -50.58 4.74 22.12
C ALA A 191 -50.01 3.82 21.05
N GLU A 192 -50.71 3.63 19.92
CA GLU A 192 -50.39 2.56 18.96
C GLU A 192 -49.15 2.87 18.08
N GLY A 193 -48.87 4.13 17.74
CA GLY A 193 -47.57 4.60 17.24
C GLY A 193 -46.57 5.01 18.34
N GLY A 194 -46.86 4.69 19.61
CA GLY A 194 -45.96 4.82 20.74
C GLY A 194 -45.41 6.23 20.99
N VAL A 195 -44.09 6.31 21.19
CA VAL A 195 -43.39 7.56 21.55
C VAL A 195 -43.48 8.63 20.45
N GLU A 196 -43.48 8.22 19.18
CA GLU A 196 -43.50 9.15 18.05
C GLU A 196 -44.86 9.84 17.94
N ASP A 197 -45.96 9.10 17.87
CA ASP A 197 -47.33 9.66 17.90
C ASP A 197 -47.55 10.63 19.08
N PHE A 198 -47.08 10.25 20.28
CA PHE A 198 -47.23 11.08 21.48
C PHE A 198 -46.53 12.44 21.35
N PHE A 199 -45.31 12.48 20.79
CA PHE A 199 -44.59 13.74 20.56
C PHE A 199 -45.01 14.45 19.26
N ASP A 200 -45.60 13.75 18.29
CA ASP A 200 -46.20 14.36 17.10
C ASP A 200 -47.51 15.11 17.44
N GLY A 201 -48.16 14.76 18.55
CA GLY A 201 -49.17 15.59 19.23
C GLY A 201 -48.61 16.81 19.97
N CYS A 202 -47.29 16.91 20.14
CA CYS A 202 -46.60 17.93 20.96
C CYS A 202 -45.64 18.82 20.13
N LYS A 203 -45.97 19.09 18.86
CA LYS A 203 -45.13 19.82 17.88
C LYS A 203 -44.73 21.25 18.26
N THR A 204 -45.37 21.85 19.26
CA THR A 204 -45.00 23.16 19.81
C THR A 204 -44.75 23.09 21.31
N THR A 205 -43.93 24.01 21.83
CA THR A 205 -43.68 24.14 23.27
C THR A 205 -44.97 24.36 24.07
N GLY A 206 -46.00 24.98 23.46
CA GLY A 206 -47.34 25.10 24.04
C GLY A 206 -48.00 23.73 24.20
N GLN A 207 -48.13 22.96 23.12
CA GLN A 207 -48.74 21.61 23.19
C GLN A 207 -47.98 20.64 24.10
N LEU A 208 -46.64 20.73 24.18
CA LEU A 208 -45.85 19.99 25.16
C LEU A 208 -46.18 20.41 26.61
N VAL A 209 -46.47 21.70 26.83
CA VAL A 209 -46.99 22.18 28.11
C VAL A 209 -48.38 21.64 28.36
N ASP A 210 -49.31 21.82 27.43
CA ASP A 210 -50.73 21.51 27.61
C ASP A 210 -51.01 20.00 27.73
N ASN A 211 -50.24 19.14 27.05
CA ASN A 211 -50.49 17.69 27.02
C ASN A 211 -49.65 16.88 28.04
N LEU A 212 -48.54 17.42 28.55
CA LEU A 212 -47.64 16.69 29.47
C LEU A 212 -47.41 17.43 30.79
N LEU A 213 -47.17 18.74 30.76
CA LEU A 213 -46.86 19.52 31.96
C LEU A 213 -48.13 19.94 32.71
N ILE A 214 -49.18 20.42 32.03
CA ILE A 214 -50.44 20.80 32.67
C ILE A 214 -51.09 19.61 33.39
N PRO A 215 -51.28 18.41 32.79
CA PRO A 215 -51.87 17.28 33.50
C PRO A 215 -51.05 16.84 34.73
N THR A 216 -49.71 16.85 34.61
CA THR A 216 -48.81 16.55 35.73
C THR A 216 -48.86 17.64 36.81
N VAL A 217 -49.07 18.90 36.43
CA VAL A 217 -49.25 20.05 37.33
C VAL A 217 -50.65 20.06 37.94
N GLU A 218 -51.68 19.54 37.28
CA GLU A 218 -53.04 19.39 37.81
C GLU A 218 -53.14 18.24 38.83
N GLU A 219 -52.53 17.08 38.56
CA GLU A 219 -52.34 16.04 39.57
C GLU A 219 -51.56 16.58 40.79
N ALA A 220 -50.56 17.45 40.58
CA ALA A 220 -49.84 18.11 41.66
C ALA A 220 -50.66 19.18 42.39
N LEU A 221 -51.50 19.95 41.69
CA LEU A 221 -52.35 21.00 42.26
C LEU A 221 -53.48 20.42 43.13
N ALA A 222 -53.99 19.23 42.78
CA ALA A 222 -54.83 18.43 43.68
C ALA A 222 -54.12 18.10 45.02
N GLY A 223 -52.78 18.11 45.02
CA GLY A 223 -51.91 17.99 46.19
C GLY A 223 -51.52 19.32 46.85
N LYS A 224 -52.47 19.99 47.51
CA LYS A 224 -52.21 21.08 48.51
C LYS A 224 -51.59 22.41 48.01
N GLY A 225 -51.91 22.84 46.80
CA GLY A 225 -52.20 24.26 46.55
C GLY A 225 -51.06 25.27 46.30
N THR A 226 -51.45 26.55 46.26
CA THR A 226 -50.85 27.56 45.36
C THR A 226 -49.49 28.15 45.75
N LYS A 227 -48.98 27.92 46.96
CA LYS A 227 -47.61 28.38 47.32
C LYS A 227 -46.53 27.52 46.69
N ASP A 228 -46.71 26.20 46.71
CA ASP A 228 -45.78 25.27 46.06
C ASP A 228 -45.89 25.36 44.53
N PHE A 229 -47.03 25.80 43.98
CA PHE A 229 -47.14 26.12 42.56
C PHE A 229 -46.14 27.20 42.11
N VAL A 230 -45.97 28.30 42.85
CA VAL A 230 -45.01 29.35 42.46
C VAL A 230 -43.58 28.84 42.56
N GLU A 231 -43.23 28.17 43.66
CA GLU A 231 -41.89 27.57 43.83
C GLU A 231 -41.62 26.48 42.78
N THR A 232 -42.60 25.64 42.46
CA THR A 232 -42.49 24.58 41.45
C THR A 232 -42.47 25.14 40.04
N PHE A 233 -43.20 26.22 39.74
CA PHE A 233 -43.14 26.90 38.45
C PHE A 233 -41.78 27.61 38.26
N GLU A 234 -41.23 28.25 39.29
CA GLU A 234 -39.87 28.80 39.21
C GLU A 234 -38.79 27.71 39.11
N LYS A 235 -38.92 26.62 39.89
CA LYS A 235 -38.07 25.43 39.75
C LYS A 235 -38.19 24.80 38.35
N GLN A 236 -39.38 24.76 37.76
CA GLN A 236 -39.59 24.30 36.38
C GLN A 236 -39.02 25.28 35.36
N ARG A 237 -39.20 26.59 35.52
CA ARG A 237 -38.63 27.63 34.64
C ARG A 237 -37.11 27.62 34.64
N GLU A 238 -36.49 27.49 35.82
CA GLU A 238 -35.05 27.27 35.95
C GLU A 238 -34.64 25.89 35.40
N ARG A 239 -35.44 24.83 35.56
CA ARG A 239 -35.22 23.55 34.84
C ARG A 239 -35.30 23.72 33.33
N PHE A 240 -36.21 24.54 32.76
CA PHE A 240 -36.30 24.79 31.31
C PHE A 240 -35.13 25.60 30.79
N LYS A 241 -34.70 26.63 31.51
CA LYS A 241 -33.50 27.41 31.22
C LYS A 241 -32.24 26.53 31.30
N LYS A 242 -32.12 25.71 32.35
CA LYS A 242 -31.04 24.72 32.50
C LYS A 242 -31.13 23.61 31.45
N HIS A 243 -32.32 23.21 31.01
CA HIS A 243 -32.54 22.23 29.93
C HIS A 243 -32.22 22.82 28.55
N LYS A 244 -32.46 24.11 28.29
CA LYS A 244 -31.96 24.78 27.08
C LYS A 244 -30.43 24.82 27.10
N GLN A 245 -29.83 25.23 28.22
CA GLN A 245 -28.38 25.18 28.41
C GLN A 245 -27.83 23.74 28.36
N LEU A 246 -28.60 22.74 28.78
CA LEU A 246 -28.24 21.32 28.65
C LEU A 246 -28.32 20.89 27.19
N ARG A 247 -29.35 21.27 26.42
CA ARG A 247 -29.42 20.98 24.97
C ARG A 247 -28.28 21.65 24.21
N GLU A 248 -27.98 22.91 24.51
CA GLU A 248 -26.83 23.63 23.93
C GLU A 248 -25.51 22.93 24.26
N ARG A 249 -25.33 22.47 25.51
CA ARG A 249 -24.17 21.66 25.90
C ARG A 249 -24.18 20.25 25.31
N ILE A 250 -25.32 19.59 25.18
CA ILE A 250 -25.44 18.23 24.62
C ILE A 250 -25.12 18.27 23.12
N GLU A 251 -25.55 19.31 22.41
CA GLU A 251 -25.23 19.45 20.98
C GLU A 251 -23.76 19.86 20.78
N GLN A 252 -23.19 20.70 21.65
CA GLN A 252 -21.73 20.91 21.70
C GLN A 252 -20.97 19.62 22.05
N SER A 253 -21.45 18.86 23.02
CA SER A 253 -20.88 17.56 23.39
C SER A 253 -20.98 16.56 22.26
N ARG A 254 -22.05 16.54 21.46
CA ARG A 254 -22.18 15.68 20.25
C ARG A 254 -21.23 16.07 19.13
N ILE A 255 -20.95 17.36 18.96
CA ILE A 255 -19.93 17.82 18.01
C ILE A 255 -18.55 17.37 18.49
N ILE A 256 -18.26 17.54 19.79
CA ILE A 256 -17.01 17.06 20.42
C ILE A 256 -16.91 15.53 20.38
N GLU A 257 -18.01 14.81 20.60
CA GLU A 257 -18.12 13.34 20.54
C GLU A 257 -17.79 12.84 19.14
N LYS A 258 -18.34 13.46 18.08
CA LYS A 258 -17.96 13.16 16.68
C LYS A 258 -16.50 13.46 16.36
N GLU A 259 -15.97 14.63 16.77
CA GLU A 259 -14.56 14.98 16.55
C GLU A 259 -13.63 14.02 17.33
N ILE A 260 -14.05 13.53 18.50
CA ILE A 260 -13.35 12.49 19.26
C ILE A 260 -13.49 11.12 18.58
N ASP A 261 -14.65 10.75 18.04
CA ASP A 261 -14.86 9.49 17.32
C ASP A 261 -14.01 9.45 16.04
N ASP A 262 -13.96 10.54 15.26
CA ASP A 262 -13.10 10.66 14.07
C ASP A 262 -11.60 10.65 14.45
N TYR A 263 -11.23 11.28 15.57
CA TYR A 263 -9.87 11.21 16.13
C TYR A 263 -9.50 9.78 16.59
N VAL A 264 -10.40 9.09 17.30
CA VAL A 264 -10.21 7.71 17.76
C VAL A 264 -10.15 6.75 16.57
N LEU A 265 -11.00 6.92 15.56
CA LEU A 265 -10.99 6.13 14.34
C LEU A 265 -9.70 6.31 13.54
N THR A 266 -9.23 7.56 13.38
CA THR A 266 -7.96 7.82 12.68
C THR A 266 -6.75 7.29 13.44
N TYR A 267 -6.73 7.37 14.77
CA TYR A 267 -5.68 6.73 15.59
C TYR A 267 -5.79 5.20 15.63
N SER A 268 -6.99 4.61 15.58
CA SER A 268 -7.17 3.16 15.47
C SER A 268 -6.62 2.64 14.14
N ASN A 269 -6.98 3.29 13.03
CA ASN A 269 -6.47 2.97 11.70
C ASN A 269 -4.94 3.13 11.61
N LEU A 270 -4.37 4.14 12.28
CA LEU A 270 -2.92 4.31 12.39
C LEU A 270 -2.29 3.15 13.19
N HIS A 271 -2.88 2.76 14.31
CA HIS A 271 -2.37 1.70 15.17
C HIS A 271 -2.42 0.32 14.49
N GLU A 272 -3.50 0.00 13.76
CA GLU A 272 -3.60 -1.20 12.92
C GLU A 272 -2.52 -1.20 11.82
N ALA A 273 -2.27 -0.05 11.18
CA ALA A 273 -1.22 0.07 10.18
C ALA A 273 0.20 -0.05 10.78
N GLU A 274 0.44 0.45 11.99
CA GLU A 274 1.69 0.27 12.73
C GLU A 274 1.91 -1.20 13.15
N GLU A 275 0.86 -1.88 13.63
CA GLU A 275 0.90 -3.31 13.91
C GLU A 275 1.26 -4.13 12.65
N ASP A 276 0.55 -3.89 11.55
CA ASP A 276 0.77 -4.64 10.30
C ASP A 276 2.13 -4.34 9.66
N PHE A 277 2.63 -3.12 9.81
CA PHE A 277 4.01 -2.78 9.48
C PHE A 277 5.01 -3.54 10.38
N SER A 278 4.73 -3.64 11.68
CA SER A 278 5.59 -4.38 12.62
C SER A 278 5.61 -5.89 12.30
N LYS A 279 4.46 -6.51 12.05
CA LYS A 279 4.33 -7.92 11.62
C LYS A 279 5.16 -8.18 10.36
N LYS A 280 4.96 -7.39 9.30
CA LYS A 280 5.72 -7.51 8.03
C LYS A 280 7.22 -7.24 8.20
N LYS A 281 7.62 -6.36 9.12
CA LYS A 281 9.02 -6.08 9.47
C LYS A 281 9.66 -7.25 10.21
N GLU A 282 8.92 -7.96 11.07
CA GLU A 282 9.38 -9.18 11.73
C GLU A 282 9.48 -10.35 10.75
N GLU A 283 8.48 -10.55 9.87
CA GLU A 283 8.52 -11.52 8.77
C GLU A 283 9.74 -11.29 7.87
N ALA A 284 9.96 -10.06 7.40
CA ALA A 284 11.10 -9.70 6.56
C ALA A 284 12.44 -9.96 7.27
N LYS A 285 12.53 -9.67 8.58
CA LYS A 285 13.72 -9.96 9.40
C LYS A 285 13.94 -11.47 9.58
N ALA A 286 12.87 -12.25 9.75
CA ALA A 286 12.95 -13.71 9.84
C ALA A 286 13.42 -14.32 8.51
N LEU A 287 12.85 -13.89 7.38
CA LEU A 287 13.26 -14.30 6.03
C LEU A 287 14.71 -13.92 5.72
N PHE A 288 15.15 -12.70 6.10
CA PHE A 288 16.53 -12.26 5.94
C PHE A 288 17.52 -13.11 6.77
N ASN A 289 17.20 -13.39 8.04
CA ASN A 289 18.00 -14.26 8.89
C ASN A 289 18.06 -15.70 8.35
N TYR A 290 16.95 -16.22 7.82
CA TYR A 290 16.90 -17.54 7.17
C TYR A 290 17.76 -17.58 5.91
N ALA A 291 17.69 -16.55 5.05
CA ALA A 291 18.52 -16.44 3.86
C ALA A 291 20.02 -16.38 4.18
N ILE A 292 20.43 -15.68 5.24
CA ILE A 292 21.80 -15.71 5.76
C ILE A 292 22.18 -17.10 6.26
N ALA A 293 21.28 -17.78 7.00
CA ALA A 293 21.55 -19.11 7.52
C ALA A 293 21.74 -20.16 6.41
N GLU A 294 20.88 -20.15 5.37
CA GLU A 294 21.06 -21.03 4.20
C GLU A 294 22.28 -20.66 3.37
N LYS A 295 22.56 -19.36 3.16
CA LYS A 295 23.80 -18.92 2.51
C LYS A 295 25.03 -19.48 3.23
N ASN A 296 25.10 -19.38 4.55
CA ASN A 296 26.21 -19.89 5.35
C ASN A 296 26.34 -21.42 5.26
N LYS A 297 25.22 -22.16 5.22
CA LYS A 297 25.22 -23.62 4.98
C LYS A 297 25.74 -23.98 3.58
N ILE A 298 25.38 -23.20 2.57
CA ILE A 298 25.83 -23.40 1.18
C ILE A 298 27.34 -23.11 1.07
N GLU A 299 27.82 -22.01 1.65
CA GLU A 299 29.26 -21.70 1.71
C GLU A 299 30.06 -22.77 2.47
N HIS A 300 29.50 -23.39 3.51
CA HIS A 300 30.13 -24.52 4.21
C HIS A 300 30.23 -25.77 3.29
N LYS A 301 29.11 -26.15 2.66
CA LYS A 301 29.06 -27.29 1.72
C LYS A 301 29.97 -27.12 0.51
N ILE A 302 30.15 -25.89 0.02
CA ILE A 302 31.11 -25.58 -1.06
C ILE A 302 32.53 -25.91 -0.59
N LYS A 303 32.94 -25.46 0.60
CA LYS A 303 34.27 -25.74 1.17
C LYS A 303 34.47 -27.24 1.44
N GLU A 304 33.47 -27.95 1.93
CA GLU A 304 33.50 -29.40 2.11
C GLU A 304 33.69 -30.14 0.78
N ASN A 305 32.99 -29.71 -0.28
CA ASN A 305 33.14 -30.26 -1.63
C ASN A 305 34.50 -29.92 -2.25
N GLU A 306 35.04 -28.73 -2.02
CA GLU A 306 36.39 -28.33 -2.48
C GLU A 306 37.48 -29.18 -1.82
N LEU A 307 37.39 -29.42 -0.50
CA LEU A 307 38.29 -30.31 0.22
C LEU A 307 38.19 -31.76 -0.30
N ALA A 308 36.97 -32.29 -0.43
CA ALA A 308 36.75 -33.64 -0.95
C ALA A 308 37.21 -33.80 -2.42
N LYS A 309 37.10 -32.75 -3.23
CA LYS A 309 37.66 -32.70 -4.59
C LYS A 309 39.18 -32.78 -4.55
N ASN A 310 39.84 -31.93 -3.76
CA ASN A 310 41.30 -31.89 -3.67
C ASN A 310 41.86 -33.24 -3.20
N GLU A 311 41.27 -33.84 -2.15
CA GLU A 311 41.60 -35.20 -1.71
C GLU A 311 41.45 -36.24 -2.84
N THR A 312 40.46 -36.08 -3.72
CA THR A 312 40.21 -37.00 -4.83
C THR A 312 41.23 -36.80 -5.96
N GLU A 313 41.63 -35.56 -6.23
CA GLU A 313 42.70 -35.24 -7.19
C GLU A 313 44.05 -35.79 -6.71
N GLU A 314 44.40 -35.63 -5.43
CA GLU A 314 45.58 -36.27 -4.83
C GLU A 314 45.56 -37.80 -4.98
N LYS A 315 44.43 -38.45 -4.68
CA LYS A 315 44.26 -39.91 -4.85
C LYS A 315 44.39 -40.35 -6.31
N ILE A 316 43.97 -39.51 -7.27
CA ILE A 316 44.13 -39.76 -8.71
C ILE A 316 45.60 -39.62 -9.13
N GLU A 317 46.33 -38.59 -8.68
CA GLU A 317 47.76 -38.46 -8.93
C GLU A 317 48.56 -39.63 -8.36
N GLU A 318 48.25 -40.03 -7.12
CA GLU A 318 48.94 -41.12 -6.41
C GLU A 318 48.68 -42.48 -7.10
N LEU A 319 47.48 -42.68 -7.66
CA LEU A 319 47.11 -43.84 -8.47
C LEU A 319 47.76 -43.81 -9.87
N ASN A 320 47.90 -42.65 -10.50
CA ASN A 320 48.61 -42.49 -11.76
C ASN A 320 50.12 -42.73 -11.59
N ARG A 321 50.72 -42.25 -10.48
CA ARG A 321 52.09 -42.56 -10.05
C ARG A 321 52.29 -44.07 -9.87
N LYS A 322 51.34 -44.76 -9.22
CA LYS A 322 51.35 -46.22 -9.06
C LYS A 322 51.28 -46.96 -10.42
N LYS A 323 50.40 -46.54 -11.33
CA LYS A 323 50.31 -47.09 -12.70
C LYS A 323 51.61 -46.91 -13.48
N ALA A 324 52.19 -45.72 -13.46
CA ALA A 324 53.44 -45.42 -14.17
C ALA A 324 54.63 -46.24 -13.61
N SER A 325 54.71 -46.37 -12.27
CA SER A 325 55.71 -47.21 -11.60
C SER A 325 55.57 -48.69 -11.99
N TYR A 326 54.34 -49.21 -12.04
CA TYR A 326 54.06 -50.58 -12.47
C TYR A 326 54.43 -50.84 -13.94
N ALA A 327 54.06 -49.95 -14.86
CA ALA A 327 54.46 -50.05 -16.27
C ALA A 327 55.99 -50.01 -16.45
N LEU A 328 56.68 -49.16 -15.67
CA LEU A 328 58.15 -49.08 -15.66
C LEU A 328 58.80 -50.33 -15.06
N ALA A 329 58.15 -51.02 -14.12
CA ALA A 329 58.60 -52.30 -13.60
C ALA A 329 58.50 -53.42 -14.65
N LEU A 330 57.37 -53.52 -15.37
CA LEU A 330 57.21 -54.46 -16.47
C LEU A 330 58.25 -54.26 -17.58
N LEU A 331 58.46 -53.01 -18.02
CA LEU A 331 59.47 -52.67 -19.03
C LEU A 331 60.91 -53.01 -18.59
N LYS A 332 61.20 -52.96 -17.28
CA LYS A 332 62.49 -53.43 -16.73
C LYS A 332 62.61 -54.95 -16.77
N GLU A 333 61.55 -55.67 -16.46
CA GLU A 333 61.53 -57.14 -16.51
C GLU A 333 61.69 -57.65 -17.96
N GLU A 334 60.98 -57.05 -18.92
CA GLU A 334 61.18 -57.28 -20.35
C GLU A 334 62.61 -56.99 -20.80
N LEU A 335 63.18 -55.85 -20.39
CA LEU A 335 64.56 -55.47 -20.74
C LEU A 335 65.58 -56.46 -20.17
N ILE A 336 65.38 -56.99 -18.95
CA ILE A 336 66.24 -58.02 -18.36
C ILE A 336 66.14 -59.33 -19.14
N ASP A 337 64.94 -59.75 -19.55
CA ASP A 337 64.77 -60.93 -20.40
C ASP A 337 65.46 -60.74 -21.77
N PHE A 338 65.22 -59.60 -22.45
CA PHE A 338 65.93 -59.25 -23.69
C PHE A 338 67.46 -59.24 -23.52
N GLU A 339 67.99 -58.70 -22.41
CA GLU A 339 69.42 -58.76 -22.11
C GLU A 339 69.94 -60.19 -21.96
N THR A 340 69.24 -61.06 -21.22
CA THR A 340 69.69 -62.45 -21.02
C THR A 340 69.57 -63.28 -22.30
N ARG A 341 68.54 -63.05 -23.12
CA ARG A 341 68.41 -63.61 -24.47
C ARG A 341 69.55 -63.15 -25.37
N TYR A 342 69.87 -61.85 -25.38
CA TYR A 342 70.98 -61.28 -26.15
C TYR A 342 72.33 -61.86 -25.71
N LYS A 343 72.59 -61.99 -24.41
CA LYS A 343 73.81 -62.61 -23.86
C LYS A 343 73.97 -64.05 -24.36
N LYS A 344 72.94 -64.89 -24.22
CA LYS A 344 72.92 -66.29 -24.72
C LYS A 344 73.15 -66.38 -26.24
N VAL A 345 72.50 -65.53 -27.03
CA VAL A 345 72.67 -65.49 -28.50
C VAL A 345 74.09 -65.04 -28.88
N LYS A 346 74.66 -64.05 -28.17
CA LYS A 346 76.02 -63.55 -28.38
C LYS A 346 77.09 -64.58 -28.01
N GLU A 347 76.89 -65.33 -26.93
CA GLU A 347 77.75 -66.46 -26.54
C GLU A 347 77.73 -67.56 -27.59
N SER A 348 76.54 -67.97 -28.05
CA SER A 348 76.38 -68.94 -29.15
C SER A 348 77.04 -68.47 -30.45
N TYR A 349 76.82 -67.21 -30.85
CA TYR A 349 77.46 -66.61 -32.01
C TYR A 349 78.99 -66.60 -31.90
N ASN A 350 79.54 -66.20 -30.74
CA ASN A 350 80.98 -66.19 -30.51
C ASN A 350 81.58 -67.61 -30.55
N HIS A 351 80.87 -68.61 -30.02
CA HIS A 351 81.28 -70.02 -30.08
C HIS A 351 81.30 -70.54 -31.53
N ILE A 352 80.23 -70.30 -32.30
CA ILE A 352 80.14 -70.67 -33.72
C ILE A 352 81.22 -69.95 -34.55
N LYS A 353 81.47 -68.66 -34.27
CA LYS A 353 82.53 -67.87 -34.91
C LYS A 353 83.92 -68.42 -34.60
N GLY A 354 84.18 -68.83 -33.35
CA GLY A 354 85.42 -69.50 -32.97
C GLY A 354 85.64 -70.83 -33.71
N ILE A 355 84.61 -71.67 -33.79
CA ILE A 355 84.64 -72.91 -34.59
C ILE A 355 84.89 -72.59 -36.07
N TYR A 356 84.21 -71.60 -36.64
CA TYR A 356 84.40 -71.19 -38.03
C TYR A 356 85.84 -70.73 -38.29
N GLU A 357 86.41 -69.88 -37.43
CA GLU A 357 87.81 -69.43 -37.54
C GLU A 357 88.82 -70.58 -37.40
N GLU A 358 88.57 -71.55 -36.51
CA GLU A 358 89.41 -72.74 -36.39
C GLU A 358 89.32 -73.62 -37.65
N LYS A 359 88.12 -73.86 -38.18
CA LYS A 359 87.89 -74.60 -39.42
C LYS A 359 88.52 -73.88 -40.62
N GLN A 360 88.47 -72.55 -40.67
CA GLN A 360 89.11 -71.75 -41.71
C GLN A 360 90.64 -71.80 -41.61
N LYS A 361 91.23 -71.67 -40.41
CA LYS A 361 92.67 -71.88 -40.17
C LYS A 361 93.09 -73.30 -40.56
N ARG A 362 92.29 -74.32 -40.23
CA ARG A 362 92.55 -75.72 -40.60
C ARG A 362 92.43 -75.96 -42.11
N LYS A 363 91.48 -75.33 -42.79
CA LYS A 363 91.37 -75.33 -44.27
C LYS A 363 92.63 -74.73 -44.89
N LEU A 364 93.01 -73.51 -44.47
CA LEU A 364 94.21 -72.83 -44.96
C LEU A 364 95.49 -73.65 -44.71
N ASN A 365 95.63 -74.27 -43.53
CA ASN A 365 96.75 -75.16 -43.23
C ASN A 365 96.78 -76.41 -44.12
N LEU A 366 95.62 -76.99 -44.46
CA LEU A 366 95.51 -78.11 -45.40
C LEU A 366 95.78 -77.70 -46.84
N GLU A 367 95.36 -76.50 -47.25
CA GLU A 367 95.68 -75.92 -48.56
C GLU A 367 97.19 -75.63 -48.67
N VAL A 368 97.80 -75.03 -47.65
CA VAL A 368 99.26 -74.85 -47.54
C VAL A 368 99.99 -76.18 -47.51
N ALA A 369 99.49 -77.21 -46.82
CA ALA A 369 100.10 -78.55 -46.85
C ALA A 369 100.00 -79.21 -48.24
N ARG A 370 98.86 -79.06 -48.93
CA ARG A 370 98.66 -79.55 -50.31
C ARG A 370 99.52 -78.79 -51.31
N LEU A 371 99.68 -77.49 -51.14
CA LEU A 371 100.60 -76.65 -51.91
C LEU A 371 102.05 -77.02 -51.63
N LYS A 372 102.46 -77.24 -50.36
CA LYS A 372 103.80 -77.75 -50.02
C LYS A 372 104.06 -79.14 -50.61
N LYS A 373 103.05 -80.03 -50.65
CA LYS A 373 103.19 -81.34 -51.33
C LYS A 373 103.37 -81.15 -52.84
N LYS A 374 102.57 -80.30 -53.49
CA LYS A 374 102.75 -79.94 -54.91
C LYS A 374 104.10 -79.28 -55.19
N ILE A 375 104.56 -78.38 -54.33
CA ILE A 375 105.85 -77.72 -54.43
C ILE A 375 106.96 -78.76 -54.31
N LYS A 376 106.86 -79.70 -53.37
CA LYS A 376 107.82 -80.81 -53.29
C LYS A 376 107.75 -81.72 -54.50
N GLU A 377 106.57 -82.15 -54.96
CA GLU A 377 106.40 -82.93 -56.19
C GLU A 377 106.96 -82.20 -57.43
N SER A 378 106.91 -80.86 -57.45
CA SER A 378 107.55 -80.03 -58.46
C SER A 378 109.05 -79.84 -58.23
N GLN A 379 109.54 -79.83 -56.99
CA GLN A 379 110.98 -79.76 -56.67
C GLN A 379 111.69 -81.08 -56.95
N ASP A 380 111.10 -82.21 -56.57
CA ASP A 380 111.57 -83.55 -56.92
C ASP A 380 111.60 -83.71 -58.47
N LYS A 381 110.62 -83.12 -59.19
CA LYS A 381 110.64 -83.00 -60.66
C LYS A 381 111.67 -82.01 -61.19
N ILE A 382 111.89 -80.87 -60.54
CA ILE A 382 112.89 -79.88 -60.94
C ILE A 382 114.29 -80.47 -60.73
N GLU A 383 114.54 -81.23 -59.67
CA GLU A 383 115.83 -81.92 -59.46
C GLU A 383 116.04 -83.04 -60.50
N PHE A 384 114.97 -83.75 -60.88
CA PHE A 384 114.99 -84.70 -61.99
C PHE A 384 115.25 -84.01 -63.34
N TYR A 385 114.55 -82.91 -63.64
CA TYR A 385 114.74 -82.14 -64.87
C TYR A 385 116.04 -81.32 -64.88
N GLN A 386 116.62 -80.97 -63.73
CA GLN A 386 117.94 -80.36 -63.61
C GLN A 386 119.02 -81.37 -63.96
N LYS A 387 118.90 -82.64 -63.53
CA LYS A 387 119.76 -83.73 -64.00
C LYS A 387 119.61 -83.98 -65.50
N GLN A 388 118.40 -83.83 -66.06
CA GLN A 388 118.20 -83.86 -67.52
C GLN A 388 118.73 -82.61 -68.24
N LEU A 389 118.75 -81.43 -67.61
CA LEU A 389 119.34 -80.20 -68.15
C LEU A 389 120.88 -80.22 -68.08
N GLU A 390 121.48 -80.82 -67.05
CA GLU A 390 122.91 -81.12 -67.01
C GLU A 390 123.34 -82.07 -68.16
N GLU A 391 122.41 -82.86 -68.71
CA GLU A 391 122.59 -83.67 -69.93
C GLU A 391 122.17 -82.93 -71.23
N LEU A 392 121.37 -81.85 -71.15
CA LEU A 392 120.77 -81.12 -72.29
C LEU A 392 121.25 -79.67 -72.47
N ASP A 393 122.21 -79.17 -71.67
CA ASP A 393 122.91 -77.88 -71.86
C ASP A 393 123.87 -77.89 -73.09
N LYS A 394 123.41 -78.51 -74.19
CA LYS A 394 124.05 -78.61 -75.51
C LYS A 394 123.05 -78.50 -76.67
N ASP A 395 121.96 -77.75 -76.51
CA ASP A 395 121.14 -77.30 -77.65
C ASP A 395 120.66 -75.85 -77.50
N ASN A 396 120.35 -75.19 -78.63
CA ASN A 396 120.36 -73.72 -78.75
C ASN A 396 119.00 -72.99 -78.53
N ASP A 397 117.93 -73.70 -78.20
CA ASP A 397 116.55 -73.20 -78.40
C ASP A 397 115.96 -72.34 -77.25
N ILE A 398 116.78 -71.93 -76.27
CA ILE A 398 116.31 -71.17 -75.08
C ILE A 398 115.78 -69.76 -75.43
N LEU A 399 116.17 -69.20 -76.59
CA LEU A 399 115.82 -67.83 -77.00
C LEU A 399 114.34 -67.61 -77.37
N ASP A 400 113.63 -68.61 -77.91
CA ASP A 400 112.21 -68.47 -78.31
C ASP A 400 111.26 -68.34 -77.10
N ILE A 401 111.62 -69.00 -76.00
CA ILE A 401 110.80 -69.05 -74.77
C ILE A 401 110.72 -67.66 -74.10
N GLN A 402 111.77 -66.83 -74.23
CA GLN A 402 111.79 -65.49 -73.64
C GLN A 402 110.81 -64.53 -74.33
N GLN A 403 110.72 -64.55 -75.67
CA GLN A 403 109.81 -63.67 -76.43
C GLN A 403 108.33 -63.95 -76.14
N ARG A 404 107.97 -65.21 -75.88
CA ARG A 404 106.60 -65.62 -75.49
C ARG A 404 106.19 -65.15 -74.09
N LEU A 405 107.15 -64.79 -73.24
CA LEU A 405 106.88 -64.25 -71.91
C LEU A 405 106.51 -62.75 -71.97
N GLU A 406 107.19 -61.97 -72.83
CA GLU A 406 106.92 -60.54 -73.00
C GLU A 406 105.55 -60.26 -73.66
N THR A 407 105.09 -61.13 -74.55
CA THR A 407 103.76 -61.04 -75.19
C THR A 407 102.65 -61.19 -74.15
N ASN A 408 102.68 -62.26 -73.34
CA ASN A 408 101.68 -62.50 -72.28
C ASN A 408 101.64 -61.38 -71.23
N SER A 409 102.80 -60.80 -70.86
CA SER A 409 102.83 -59.68 -69.91
C SER A 409 102.23 -58.38 -70.48
N SER A 410 102.24 -58.21 -71.80
CA SER A 410 101.65 -57.04 -72.47
C SER A 410 100.12 -57.12 -72.52
N GLU A 411 99.56 -58.29 -72.80
CA GLU A 411 98.10 -58.51 -72.84
C GLU A 411 97.44 -58.29 -71.46
N LEU A 412 98.05 -58.82 -70.39
CA LEU A 412 97.59 -58.60 -69.02
C LEU A 412 97.59 -57.12 -68.62
N LYS A 413 98.57 -56.34 -69.09
CA LYS A 413 98.68 -54.91 -68.79
C LYS A 413 97.50 -54.12 -69.38
N GLY A 414 97.10 -54.40 -70.62
CA GLY A 414 95.97 -53.74 -71.28
C GLY A 414 94.64 -53.96 -70.54
N ILE A 415 94.38 -55.17 -70.06
CA ILE A 415 93.15 -55.51 -69.33
C ILE A 415 93.05 -54.71 -68.01
N PHE A 416 94.16 -54.51 -67.30
CA PHE A 416 94.15 -53.70 -66.07
C PHE A 416 94.04 -52.19 -66.35
N GLU A 417 94.65 -51.68 -67.42
CA GLU A 417 94.50 -50.27 -67.83
C GLU A 417 93.05 -49.94 -68.26
N GLU A 418 92.36 -50.89 -68.91
CA GLU A 418 90.95 -50.75 -69.28
C GLU A 418 90.01 -50.75 -68.06
N GLN A 419 90.25 -51.63 -67.07
CA GLN A 419 89.53 -51.63 -65.80
C GLN A 419 89.80 -50.38 -64.96
N GLU A 420 91.02 -49.84 -64.97
CA GLU A 420 91.33 -48.61 -64.26
C GLU A 420 90.57 -47.42 -64.86
N ASP A 421 90.57 -47.25 -66.20
CA ASP A 421 89.84 -46.14 -66.83
C ASP A 421 88.31 -46.28 -66.69
N GLU A 422 87.76 -47.50 -66.61
CA GLU A 422 86.35 -47.72 -66.25
C GLU A 422 86.04 -47.28 -64.81
N LEU A 423 86.87 -47.64 -63.84
CA LEU A 423 86.76 -47.16 -62.45
C LEU A 423 86.95 -45.63 -62.35
N GLN A 424 87.86 -45.04 -63.12
CA GLN A 424 88.04 -43.59 -63.19
C GLN A 424 86.83 -42.87 -63.83
N LYS A 425 86.10 -43.51 -64.76
CA LYS A 425 84.82 -42.97 -65.29
C LYS A 425 83.72 -43.01 -64.23
N GLN A 426 83.58 -44.13 -63.50
CA GLN A 426 82.62 -44.24 -62.38
C GLN A 426 82.91 -43.19 -61.29
N ASN A 427 84.17 -43.00 -60.90
CA ASN A 427 84.58 -42.03 -59.88
C ASN A 427 84.31 -40.57 -60.33
N ARG A 428 84.52 -40.25 -61.62
CA ARG A 428 84.10 -38.97 -62.22
C ARG A 428 82.58 -38.78 -62.18
N TYR A 429 81.79 -39.81 -62.50
CA TYR A 429 80.33 -39.76 -62.43
C TYR A 429 79.81 -39.53 -61.00
N ILE A 430 80.37 -40.22 -60.01
CA ILE A 430 80.00 -40.09 -58.59
C ILE A 430 80.32 -38.68 -58.07
N LYS A 431 81.48 -38.10 -58.39
CA LYS A 431 81.77 -36.68 -58.10
C LYS A 431 80.72 -35.75 -58.71
N GLY A 432 80.37 -35.98 -59.98
CA GLY A 432 79.32 -35.24 -60.68
C GLY A 432 77.89 -35.44 -60.13
N GLN A 433 77.64 -36.41 -59.24
CA GLN A 433 76.41 -36.47 -58.43
C GLN A 433 76.58 -35.72 -57.11
N ILE A 434 77.70 -35.93 -56.40
CA ILE A 434 78.02 -35.26 -55.13
C ILE A 434 77.96 -33.73 -55.27
N ASP A 435 78.52 -33.17 -56.35
CA ASP A 435 78.56 -31.72 -56.52
C ASP A 435 77.18 -31.13 -56.89
N ARG A 436 76.32 -31.86 -57.60
CA ARG A 436 74.91 -31.48 -57.79
C ARG A 436 74.13 -31.49 -56.48
N LEU A 437 74.28 -32.55 -55.68
CA LEU A 437 73.65 -32.64 -54.35
C LEU A 437 74.10 -31.51 -53.41
N LYS A 438 75.35 -31.04 -53.52
CA LYS A 438 75.81 -29.83 -52.79
C LYS A 438 75.11 -28.56 -53.26
N GLU A 439 74.85 -28.40 -54.56
CA GLU A 439 74.12 -27.22 -55.06
C GLU A 439 72.65 -27.24 -54.67
N GLU A 440 71.98 -28.41 -54.73
CA GLU A 440 70.62 -28.62 -54.26
C GLU A 440 70.49 -28.36 -52.75
N LEU A 441 71.45 -28.83 -51.95
CA LEU A 441 71.50 -28.58 -50.50
C LEU A 441 71.72 -27.09 -50.21
N LYS A 442 72.63 -26.43 -50.92
CA LYS A 442 72.93 -24.99 -50.79
C LYS A 442 71.79 -24.08 -51.30
N TYR A 443 70.95 -24.58 -52.19
CA TYR A 443 69.68 -23.94 -52.56
C TYR A 443 68.64 -24.12 -51.45
N SER A 444 68.52 -25.34 -50.90
CA SER A 444 67.61 -25.67 -49.80
C SER A 444 67.92 -24.89 -48.52
N GLU A 445 69.20 -24.68 -48.19
CA GLU A 445 69.64 -23.81 -47.08
C GLU A 445 69.20 -22.36 -47.28
N LYS A 446 69.25 -21.83 -48.52
CA LYS A 446 68.78 -20.47 -48.83
C LYS A 446 67.26 -20.34 -48.70
N GLU A 447 66.50 -21.33 -49.19
CA GLU A 447 65.05 -21.37 -48.99
C GLU A 447 64.70 -21.45 -47.51
N LEU A 448 65.30 -22.38 -46.77
CA LEU A 448 65.07 -22.55 -45.33
C LEU A 448 65.36 -21.26 -44.55
N LYS A 449 66.41 -20.52 -44.93
CA LYS A 449 66.70 -19.21 -44.34
C LYS A 449 65.64 -18.14 -44.67
N LYS A 450 65.14 -18.06 -45.92
CA LYS A 450 64.01 -17.17 -46.25
C LYS A 450 62.78 -17.49 -45.40
N TYR A 451 62.46 -18.76 -45.20
CA TYR A 451 61.33 -19.18 -44.38
C TYR A 451 61.53 -18.90 -42.88
N GLN A 452 62.78 -18.90 -42.38
CA GLN A 452 63.11 -18.41 -41.05
C GLN A 452 62.91 -16.89 -40.94
N ASP A 453 63.49 -16.11 -41.86
CA ASP A 453 63.34 -14.64 -41.89
C ASP A 453 61.86 -14.21 -42.00
N LEU A 454 61.05 -14.95 -42.78
CA LEU A 454 59.61 -14.73 -42.91
C LEU A 454 58.85 -15.13 -41.64
N ARG A 455 59.22 -16.23 -40.99
CA ARG A 455 58.63 -16.67 -39.72
C ARG A 455 58.90 -15.68 -38.58
N GLU A 456 60.10 -15.09 -38.51
CA GLU A 456 60.40 -14.05 -37.52
C GLU A 456 59.56 -12.80 -37.74
N LYS A 457 59.40 -12.35 -39.00
CA LYS A 457 58.51 -11.22 -39.34
C LYS A 457 57.06 -11.48 -38.93
N LEU A 458 56.49 -12.62 -39.33
CA LEU A 458 55.11 -13.00 -38.96
C LEU A 458 54.94 -13.17 -37.45
N ASN A 459 55.96 -13.63 -36.73
CA ASN A 459 55.91 -13.75 -35.28
C ASN A 459 55.99 -12.37 -34.59
N ASN A 460 56.77 -11.43 -35.12
CA ASN A 460 56.82 -10.05 -34.62
C ASN A 460 55.52 -9.29 -34.91
N GLU A 461 54.93 -9.45 -36.10
CA GLU A 461 53.59 -8.96 -36.45
C GLU A 461 52.53 -9.57 -35.53
N LYS A 462 52.59 -10.87 -35.24
CA LYS A 462 51.70 -11.49 -34.27
C LYS A 462 51.86 -10.85 -32.88
N ILE A 463 53.08 -10.62 -32.40
CA ILE A 463 53.33 -10.00 -31.10
C ILE A 463 52.76 -8.57 -31.04
N THR A 464 52.84 -7.78 -32.11
CA THR A 464 52.23 -6.44 -32.13
C THR A 464 50.70 -6.50 -32.19
N PHE A 465 50.11 -7.45 -32.92
CA PHE A 465 48.65 -7.66 -32.90
C PHE A 465 48.15 -8.18 -31.54
N ASP A 466 48.84 -9.15 -30.92
CA ASP A 466 48.51 -9.66 -29.58
C ASP A 466 48.58 -8.52 -28.54
N ALA A 467 49.57 -7.63 -28.63
CA ALA A 467 49.68 -6.45 -27.77
C ALA A 467 48.55 -5.41 -27.98
N ILE A 468 48.16 -5.14 -29.23
CA ILE A 468 47.01 -4.29 -29.55
C ILE A 468 45.70 -4.93 -29.04
N ILE A 469 45.58 -6.25 -29.10
CA ILE A 469 44.44 -7.00 -28.57
C ILE A 469 44.38 -6.92 -27.04
N THR A 470 45.51 -6.96 -26.33
CA THR A 470 45.52 -6.74 -24.87
C THR A 470 45.18 -5.30 -24.51
N GLU A 471 45.76 -4.30 -25.20
CA GLU A 471 45.47 -2.88 -24.92
C GLU A 471 44.01 -2.52 -25.21
N THR A 472 43.44 -3.03 -26.31
CA THR A 472 42.03 -2.80 -26.63
C THR A 472 41.09 -3.50 -25.65
N LYS A 473 41.42 -4.71 -25.17
CA LYS A 473 40.67 -5.37 -24.09
C LYS A 473 40.74 -4.60 -22.78
N GLU A 474 41.92 -4.14 -22.35
CA GLU A 474 42.04 -3.30 -21.15
C GLU A 474 41.28 -1.98 -21.28
N ARG A 475 41.27 -1.36 -22.46
CA ARG A 475 40.45 -0.18 -22.73
C ARG A 475 38.96 -0.48 -22.68
N MET A 476 38.50 -1.62 -23.20
CA MET A 476 37.11 -2.08 -23.05
C MET A 476 36.76 -2.31 -21.57
N ASP A 477 37.54 -3.09 -20.84
CA ASP A 477 37.40 -3.33 -19.38
C ASP A 477 37.23 -2.02 -18.59
N ASN A 478 38.10 -1.04 -18.86
CA ASN A 478 38.08 0.27 -18.19
C ASN A 478 36.90 1.16 -18.63
N ILE A 479 36.32 0.96 -19.82
CA ILE A 479 35.07 1.59 -20.23
C ILE A 479 33.90 0.91 -19.50
N CYS A 480 33.81 -0.42 -19.51
CA CYS A 480 32.74 -1.16 -18.85
C CYS A 480 32.64 -0.82 -17.36
N ARG A 481 33.77 -0.81 -16.63
CA ARG A 481 33.86 -0.43 -15.20
C ARG A 481 33.49 1.05 -14.90
N ARG A 482 33.37 1.90 -15.92
CA ARG A 482 32.98 3.32 -15.81
C ARG A 482 31.54 3.60 -16.25
N VAL A 483 30.88 2.61 -16.84
CA VAL A 483 29.64 2.76 -17.61
C VAL A 483 28.54 1.81 -17.10
N LEU A 484 28.91 0.67 -16.52
CA LEU A 484 28.02 -0.28 -15.87
C LEU A 484 28.19 -0.21 -14.34
N ASP A 485 27.09 -0.19 -13.60
CA ASP A 485 27.11 -0.16 -12.13
C ASP A 485 27.54 -1.53 -11.54
N ASN A 486 27.29 -2.63 -12.26
CA ASN A 486 27.66 -3.99 -11.84
C ASN A 486 28.27 -4.81 -12.98
N TYR A 487 29.46 -4.38 -13.43
CA TYR A 487 30.30 -4.96 -14.50
C TYR A 487 30.44 -6.51 -14.53
N LYS A 488 30.13 -7.24 -13.46
CA LYS A 488 30.20 -8.71 -13.44
C LYS A 488 28.96 -9.43 -13.98
N TYR A 489 27.83 -8.74 -14.12
CA TYR A 489 26.52 -9.35 -14.45
C TYR A 489 25.71 -8.57 -15.49
N GLU A 490 26.23 -7.43 -15.96
CA GLU A 490 25.57 -6.53 -16.91
C GLU A 490 26.34 -6.54 -18.25
N ASP A 491 25.63 -6.63 -19.37
CA ASP A 491 26.21 -6.49 -20.71
C ASP A 491 25.95 -5.07 -21.24
N ILE A 492 26.95 -4.48 -21.89
CA ILE A 492 26.83 -3.18 -22.56
C ILE A 492 25.77 -3.24 -23.66
N GLU A 493 25.62 -4.35 -24.41
CA GLU A 493 24.62 -4.39 -25.49
C GLU A 493 23.18 -4.35 -24.95
N GLU A 494 22.91 -5.03 -23.82
CA GLU A 494 21.59 -4.98 -23.17
C GLU A 494 21.31 -3.63 -22.50
N GLU A 495 22.26 -3.09 -21.74
CA GLU A 495 22.08 -1.79 -21.08
C GLU A 495 22.01 -0.64 -22.09
N TYR A 496 22.83 -0.65 -23.15
CA TYR A 496 22.71 0.32 -24.24
C TYR A 496 21.32 0.31 -24.89
N MET A 497 20.69 -0.86 -25.06
CA MET A 497 19.34 -0.96 -25.59
C MET A 497 18.27 -0.45 -24.60
N LYS A 498 18.49 -0.57 -23.29
CA LYS A 498 17.65 0.04 -22.24
C LYS A 498 17.82 1.57 -22.23
N TRP A 499 19.05 2.07 -22.27
CA TRP A 499 19.36 3.51 -22.30
C TRP A 499 18.88 4.17 -23.59
N LYS A 500 19.00 3.53 -24.75
CA LYS A 500 18.48 4.02 -26.02
C LYS A 500 16.96 4.22 -25.96
N LYS A 501 16.20 3.21 -25.51
CA LYS A 501 14.75 3.34 -25.26
C LYS A 501 14.47 4.48 -24.28
N ARG A 502 15.25 4.61 -23.20
CA ARG A 502 15.08 5.67 -22.21
C ARG A 502 15.37 7.07 -22.77
N ILE A 503 16.32 7.21 -23.69
CA ILE A 503 16.60 8.47 -24.42
C ILE A 503 15.46 8.78 -25.40
N GLU A 504 14.90 7.78 -26.07
CA GLU A 504 13.72 7.94 -26.94
C GLU A 504 12.47 8.37 -26.13
N GLU A 505 12.25 7.79 -24.94
CA GLU A 505 11.22 8.25 -23.99
C GLU A 505 11.47 9.68 -23.50
N LEU A 506 12.69 9.98 -23.04
CA LEU A 506 13.04 11.29 -22.45
C LEU A 506 12.98 12.40 -23.50
N SER A 507 13.42 12.16 -24.75
CA SER A 507 13.31 13.13 -25.84
C SER A 507 11.86 13.36 -26.29
N LYS A 508 11.02 12.31 -26.31
CA LYS A 508 9.57 12.45 -26.52
C LYS A 508 8.92 13.28 -25.41
N ASN A 509 9.27 13.02 -24.15
CA ASN A 509 8.76 13.78 -23.00
C ASN A 509 9.25 15.23 -23.01
N LEU A 510 10.51 15.47 -23.37
CA LEU A 510 11.09 16.81 -23.50
C LEU A 510 10.36 17.60 -24.60
N ASN A 511 10.14 17.01 -25.78
CA ASN A 511 9.36 17.63 -26.85
C ASN A 511 7.92 17.98 -26.41
N ASN A 512 7.25 17.08 -25.69
CA ASN A 512 5.91 17.35 -25.14
C ASN A 512 5.94 18.54 -24.15
N ILE A 513 6.95 18.62 -23.29
CA ILE A 513 7.13 19.73 -22.34
C ILE A 513 7.44 21.03 -23.09
N THR A 514 8.30 21.02 -24.12
CA THR A 514 8.58 22.20 -24.95
C THR A 514 7.34 22.69 -25.69
N MET A 515 6.50 21.78 -26.22
CA MET A 515 5.21 22.15 -26.81
C MET A 515 4.27 22.79 -25.79
N ALA A 516 4.14 22.21 -24.59
CA ALA A 516 3.31 22.77 -23.51
C ALA A 516 3.82 24.15 -23.05
N VAL A 517 5.14 24.32 -22.91
CA VAL A 517 5.77 25.61 -22.59
C VAL A 517 5.50 26.65 -23.68
N ASN A 518 5.56 26.28 -24.96
CA ASN A 518 5.26 27.20 -26.06
C ASN A 518 3.78 27.65 -26.04
N VAL A 519 2.83 26.73 -25.82
CA VAL A 519 1.40 27.07 -25.68
C VAL A 519 1.18 28.03 -24.50
N LEU A 520 1.77 27.74 -23.33
CA LEU A 520 1.68 28.62 -22.16
C LEU A 520 2.36 29.98 -22.39
N GLN A 521 3.42 30.04 -23.19
CA GLN A 521 4.07 31.27 -23.60
C GLN A 521 3.16 32.10 -24.53
N GLU A 522 2.45 31.46 -25.45
CA GLU A 522 1.46 32.10 -26.32
C GLU A 522 0.24 32.62 -25.54
N GLU A 523 -0.34 31.83 -24.65
CA GLU A 523 -1.41 32.27 -23.73
C GLU A 523 -0.97 33.46 -22.86
N LYS A 524 0.24 33.39 -22.30
CA LYS A 524 0.84 34.49 -21.53
C LYS A 524 1.01 35.73 -22.40
N ASN A 525 1.44 35.59 -23.66
CA ASN A 525 1.60 36.72 -24.58
C ASN A 525 0.24 37.34 -24.96
N LEU A 526 -0.81 36.54 -25.16
CA LEU A 526 -2.18 36.99 -25.40
C LEU A 526 -2.71 37.78 -24.19
N LYS A 527 -2.71 37.19 -22.99
CA LYS A 527 -3.19 37.87 -21.77
C LYS A 527 -2.37 39.12 -21.41
N THR A 528 -1.08 39.15 -21.78
CA THR A 528 -0.22 40.33 -21.64
C THR A 528 -0.60 41.46 -22.61
N ARG A 529 -1.17 41.14 -23.78
CA ARG A 529 -1.73 42.13 -24.74
C ARG A 529 -3.13 42.59 -24.36
N GLU A 530 -3.95 41.72 -23.76
CA GLU A 530 -5.30 42.06 -23.27
C GLU A 530 -5.28 42.95 -22.02
N LEU A 531 -4.37 42.68 -21.08
CA LEU A 531 -4.21 43.44 -19.82
C LEU A 531 -4.15 44.97 -19.97
N PRO A 532 -3.35 45.57 -20.88
CA PRO A 532 -3.35 47.02 -21.10
C PRO A 532 -4.64 47.54 -21.75
N VAL A 533 -5.33 46.75 -22.58
CA VAL A 533 -6.62 47.14 -23.18
C VAL A 533 -7.68 47.24 -22.09
N LEU A 534 -7.89 46.16 -21.31
CA LEU A 534 -8.81 46.13 -20.18
C LEU A 534 -8.51 47.22 -19.13
N ARG A 535 -7.22 47.50 -18.85
CA ARG A 535 -6.82 48.60 -17.96
C ARG A 535 -7.14 49.98 -18.52
N ASN A 536 -7.09 50.16 -19.84
CA ASN A 536 -7.46 51.42 -20.49
C ASN A 536 -8.98 51.60 -20.57
N GLU A 537 -9.74 50.53 -20.82
CA GLU A 537 -11.20 50.52 -20.75
C GLU A 537 -11.68 50.85 -19.32
N LEU A 538 -11.13 50.20 -18.30
CA LEU A 538 -11.44 50.47 -16.89
C LEU A 538 -11.09 51.92 -16.51
N LYS A 539 -9.93 52.45 -16.95
CA LYS A 539 -9.62 53.89 -16.80
C LYS A 539 -10.60 54.80 -17.54
N SER A 540 -11.16 54.36 -18.67
CA SER A 540 -12.18 55.13 -19.41
C SER A 540 -13.53 55.13 -18.70
N LEU A 541 -13.90 54.02 -18.04
CA LEU A 541 -15.12 53.87 -17.25
C LEU A 541 -15.05 54.71 -15.97
N LEU A 542 -13.95 54.61 -15.19
CA LEU A 542 -13.72 55.49 -14.03
C LEU A 542 -13.75 56.98 -14.39
N ARG A 543 -13.28 57.36 -15.60
CA ARG A 543 -13.36 58.73 -16.13
C ARG A 543 -14.75 59.16 -16.63
N LYS A 544 -15.65 58.21 -16.89
CA LYS A 544 -17.07 58.49 -17.16
C LYS A 544 -17.81 58.63 -15.83
N GLU A 545 -17.62 57.69 -14.92
CA GLU A 545 -18.16 57.67 -13.57
C GLU A 545 -17.86 58.96 -12.80
N SER A 546 -16.58 59.37 -12.71
CA SER A 546 -16.21 60.61 -12.00
C SER A 546 -16.77 61.87 -12.65
N LYS A 547 -16.94 61.89 -13.99
CA LYS A 547 -17.65 62.97 -14.68
C LYS A 547 -19.13 62.97 -14.32
N THR A 548 -19.79 61.82 -14.35
CA THR A 548 -21.21 61.69 -14.00
C THR A 548 -21.46 62.08 -12.54
N SER A 549 -20.59 61.68 -11.60
CA SER A 549 -20.61 62.19 -10.21
C SER A 549 -20.54 63.71 -10.22
N SER A 550 -19.48 64.33 -10.79
CA SER A 550 -19.31 65.79 -10.77
C SER A 550 -20.42 66.59 -11.47
N ILE A 551 -21.25 65.94 -12.28
CA ILE A 551 -22.46 66.52 -12.88
C ILE A 551 -23.65 66.38 -11.92
N LEU A 552 -23.83 65.23 -11.27
CA LEU A 552 -24.82 65.03 -10.22
C LEU A 552 -24.56 65.94 -9.01
N ASP A 553 -23.31 66.02 -8.54
CA ASP A 553 -22.87 66.85 -7.42
C ASP A 553 -23.26 68.32 -7.65
N ARG A 554 -22.98 68.85 -8.86
CA ARG A 554 -23.40 70.20 -9.29
C ARG A 554 -24.90 70.37 -9.45
N ILE A 555 -25.63 69.32 -9.83
CA ILE A 555 -27.10 69.36 -9.89
C ILE A 555 -27.68 69.45 -8.48
N SER A 556 -27.10 68.76 -7.49
CA SER A 556 -27.47 68.95 -6.08
C SER A 556 -27.09 70.34 -5.53
N GLU A 557 -25.88 70.85 -5.79
CA GLU A 557 -25.47 72.21 -5.39
C GLU A 557 -26.45 73.26 -5.93
N ASN A 558 -26.74 73.23 -7.24
CA ASN A 558 -27.71 74.14 -7.87
C ASN A 558 -29.15 73.93 -7.35
N GLN A 559 -29.52 72.71 -6.95
CA GLN A 559 -30.83 72.43 -6.36
C GLN A 559 -30.96 73.02 -4.96
N GLU A 560 -29.90 72.95 -4.14
CA GLU A 560 -29.86 73.55 -2.81
C GLU A 560 -29.85 75.09 -2.88
N GLU A 561 -29.10 75.68 -3.81
CA GLU A 561 -29.09 77.13 -4.06
C GLU A 561 -30.48 77.65 -4.48
N LEU A 562 -31.14 76.99 -5.45
CA LEU A 562 -32.53 77.33 -5.82
C LEU A 562 -33.54 77.06 -4.68
N LEU A 563 -33.33 76.04 -3.85
CA LEU A 563 -34.17 75.83 -2.65
C LEU A 563 -33.99 76.94 -1.62
N LEU A 564 -32.82 77.58 -1.54
CA LEU A 564 -32.60 78.73 -0.66
C LEU A 564 -33.31 79.98 -1.19
N GLU A 565 -33.20 80.31 -2.48
CA GLU A 565 -33.94 81.42 -3.09
C GLU A 565 -35.47 81.23 -2.97
N LEU A 566 -35.96 80.01 -3.22
CA LEU A 566 -37.40 79.73 -3.22
C LEU A 566 -38.04 79.77 -1.82
N ARG A 567 -37.26 79.63 -0.74
CA ARG A 567 -37.75 79.78 0.65
C ARG A 567 -38.22 81.20 0.97
N GLU A 568 -37.71 82.23 0.29
CA GLU A 568 -38.13 83.62 0.53
C GLU A 568 -39.61 83.87 0.17
N PHE A 569 -40.19 83.06 -0.72
CA PHE A 569 -41.55 83.27 -1.24
C PHE A 569 -42.63 82.58 -0.39
N THR A 570 -42.37 81.39 0.15
CA THR A 570 -43.29 80.63 1.04
C THR A 570 -42.56 79.64 1.94
N LEU A 571 -42.89 79.65 3.23
CA LEU A 571 -42.40 78.70 4.24
C LEU A 571 -42.79 77.23 3.97
N ASP A 572 -43.92 76.96 3.29
CA ASP A 572 -44.39 75.60 3.03
C ASP A 572 -43.44 74.75 2.17
N TRP A 573 -42.51 75.39 1.45
CA TRP A 573 -41.52 74.72 0.58
C TRP A 573 -40.24 74.27 1.31
N GLU A 574 -40.09 74.61 2.60
CA GLU A 574 -39.00 74.12 3.46
C GLU A 574 -38.97 72.58 3.58
N ARG A 575 -40.09 71.91 3.25
CA ARG A 575 -40.28 70.45 3.34
C ARG A 575 -40.13 69.70 2.00
N TYR A 576 -39.46 70.29 0.99
CA TYR A 576 -39.27 69.64 -0.31
C TYR A 576 -37.85 69.09 -0.47
N ASP A 577 -37.70 67.76 -0.38
CA ASP A 577 -36.41 67.06 -0.54
C ASP A 577 -35.80 67.17 -1.95
N SER A 578 -36.61 67.52 -2.96
CA SER A 578 -36.13 67.81 -4.31
C SER A 578 -37.10 68.71 -5.09
N LEU A 579 -36.55 69.76 -5.71
CA LEU A 579 -37.30 70.65 -6.62
C LEU A 579 -37.85 69.90 -7.84
N TYR A 580 -37.05 69.02 -8.43
CA TYR A 580 -37.41 68.31 -9.66
C TYR A 580 -38.64 67.39 -9.47
N LEU A 581 -38.86 66.88 -8.26
CA LEU A 581 -40.05 66.08 -7.91
C LEU A 581 -41.30 66.92 -7.57
N LYS A 582 -41.17 68.25 -7.44
CA LYS A 582 -42.26 69.17 -7.06
C LYS A 582 -42.43 70.37 -8.01
N GLN A 583 -41.71 70.38 -9.13
CA GLN A 583 -41.70 71.44 -10.14
C GLN A 583 -43.10 71.99 -10.46
N ASN A 584 -44.06 71.11 -10.82
CA ASN A 584 -45.42 71.51 -11.17
C ASN A 584 -46.20 72.21 -10.03
N SER A 585 -45.88 71.92 -8.77
CA SER A 585 -46.52 72.60 -7.63
C SER A 585 -45.96 74.02 -7.43
N ILE A 586 -44.69 74.22 -7.76
CA ILE A 586 -43.98 75.50 -7.64
C ILE A 586 -44.35 76.43 -8.81
N THR A 587 -44.38 75.93 -10.04
CA THR A 587 -44.80 76.71 -11.22
C THR A 587 -46.24 77.21 -11.06
N ASN A 588 -47.17 76.33 -10.70
CA ASN A 588 -48.59 76.68 -10.57
C ASN A 588 -48.83 77.72 -9.45
N PHE A 589 -48.00 77.75 -8.41
CA PHE A 589 -48.06 78.80 -7.38
C PHE A 589 -47.61 80.17 -7.94
N PHE A 590 -46.49 80.22 -8.66
CA PHE A 590 -46.03 81.48 -9.26
C PHE A 590 -46.99 81.98 -10.34
N GLU A 591 -47.54 81.09 -11.18
CA GLU A 591 -48.57 81.44 -12.16
C GLU A 591 -49.82 82.01 -11.47
N GLY A 592 -50.37 81.31 -10.46
CA GLY A 592 -51.51 81.82 -9.69
C GLY A 592 -51.24 83.12 -8.92
N ARG A 593 -49.99 83.36 -8.50
CA ARG A 593 -49.58 84.62 -7.86
C ARG A 593 -49.43 85.75 -8.90
N ILE A 594 -48.94 85.46 -10.10
CA ILE A 594 -48.91 86.39 -11.24
C ILE A 594 -50.32 86.75 -11.68
N GLU A 595 -51.25 85.78 -11.73
CA GLU A 595 -52.66 86.06 -12.03
C GLU A 595 -53.32 86.93 -10.96
N LYS A 596 -53.10 86.65 -9.67
CA LYS A 596 -53.56 87.55 -8.59
C LYS A 596 -53.01 88.96 -8.72
N LEU A 597 -51.72 89.13 -8.98
CA LEU A 597 -51.11 90.46 -9.16
C LEU A 597 -51.60 91.18 -10.42
N ARG A 598 -51.94 90.44 -11.50
CA ARG A 598 -52.63 91.00 -12.67
C ARG A 598 -54.05 91.46 -12.32
N PHE A 599 -54.81 90.65 -11.60
CA PHE A 599 -56.16 90.98 -11.16
C PHE A 599 -56.18 92.17 -10.18
N GLU A 600 -55.22 92.25 -9.25
CA GLU A 600 -55.06 93.41 -8.36
C GLU A 600 -54.67 94.67 -9.14
N LYS A 601 -53.80 94.56 -10.15
CA LYS A 601 -53.48 95.67 -11.06
C LYS A 601 -54.71 96.12 -11.85
N GLU A 602 -55.51 95.21 -12.40
CA GLU A 602 -56.76 95.55 -13.09
C GLU A 602 -57.81 96.13 -12.13
N LYS A 603 -57.87 95.66 -10.88
CA LYS A 603 -58.74 96.22 -9.84
C LYS A 603 -58.33 97.64 -9.48
N LEU A 604 -57.05 97.92 -9.30
CA LEU A 604 -56.52 99.28 -9.07
C LEU A 604 -56.79 100.20 -10.27
N LEU A 605 -56.58 99.72 -11.50
CA LEU A 605 -56.92 100.46 -12.74
C LEU A 605 -58.43 100.70 -12.90
N ASN A 606 -59.29 99.91 -12.25
CA ASN A 606 -60.74 100.13 -12.20
C ASN A 606 -61.15 101.03 -11.02
N GLU A 607 -60.38 101.05 -9.92
CA GLU A 607 -60.56 101.96 -8.78
C GLU A 607 -60.10 103.40 -9.13
N GLU A 608 -59.14 103.57 -10.04
CA GLU A 608 -58.87 104.85 -10.73
C GLU A 608 -60.05 105.30 -11.65
N ARG A 609 -61.05 104.45 -11.90
CA ARG A 609 -62.06 104.65 -12.95
C ARG A 609 -63.51 104.69 -12.45
N TYR A 610 -63.77 105.13 -11.21
CA TYR A 610 -65.09 105.65 -10.82
C TYR A 610 -65.02 107.06 -10.21
N PRO A 611 -65.97 107.98 -10.52
CA PRO A 611 -65.60 109.39 -10.68
C PRO A 611 -66.06 110.30 -9.54
N ILE A 612 -65.27 111.36 -9.31
CA ILE A 612 -65.75 112.58 -8.63
C ILE A 612 -66.60 113.37 -9.64
N GLY A 613 -67.92 113.39 -9.41
CA GLY A 613 -68.87 114.25 -10.10
C GLY A 613 -69.44 115.32 -9.17
N PHE A 614 -70.00 116.39 -9.76
CA PHE A 614 -70.35 117.68 -9.13
C PHE A 614 -69.13 118.50 -8.67
N ILE A 615 -69.10 119.83 -8.83
CA ILE A 615 -70.19 120.78 -9.16
C ILE A 615 -69.85 121.57 -10.44
N GLN A 616 -70.84 121.83 -11.32
CA GLN A 616 -70.75 122.87 -12.35
C GLN A 616 -71.65 124.07 -12.01
N ASN A 617 -71.01 125.10 -11.46
CA ASN A 617 -71.31 126.53 -11.51
C ASN A 617 -72.75 127.02 -11.79
N ILE A 618 -73.40 127.44 -10.70
CA ILE A 618 -73.86 128.85 -10.62
C ILE A 618 -72.69 129.60 -9.97
N LYS A 619 -71.93 130.50 -10.63
CA LYS A 619 -72.11 131.23 -11.90
C LYS A 619 -71.03 130.83 -12.95
N ILE A 620 -71.33 130.98 -14.26
CA ILE A 620 -70.38 131.03 -15.43
C ILE A 620 -69.68 129.68 -15.78
N MET A 621 -69.42 129.20 -17.01
CA MET A 621 -69.72 129.44 -18.45
C MET A 621 -69.12 128.22 -19.24
N ASN A 622 -69.37 127.86 -20.52
CA ASN A 622 -70.38 128.19 -21.54
C ASN A 622 -70.41 127.15 -22.70
N ILE A 623 -71.53 127.10 -23.45
CA ILE A 623 -71.67 126.84 -24.92
C ILE A 623 -71.17 125.49 -25.55
N LEU A 624 -72.11 124.54 -25.67
CA LEU A 624 -72.58 123.76 -26.86
C LEU A 624 -71.69 122.72 -27.65
N GLN A 625 -72.36 121.81 -28.40
CA GLN A 625 -71.90 120.55 -29.06
C GLN A 625 -72.67 120.33 -30.43
N PRO A 626 -72.80 119.17 -31.16
CA PRO A 626 -72.52 117.71 -30.92
C PRO A 626 -71.98 116.84 -32.13
N THR A 627 -72.05 115.48 -32.01
CA THR A 627 -72.22 114.40 -33.06
C THR A 627 -71.10 113.39 -33.49
N HIS A 628 -71.33 112.08 -33.24
CA HIS A 628 -71.21 110.83 -34.09
C HIS A 628 -69.92 110.41 -34.89
N ASN A 629 -69.61 109.11 -35.21
CA ASN A 629 -70.13 107.77 -34.84
C ASN A 629 -69.18 106.57 -35.21
N CYS A 630 -69.32 105.39 -34.56
CA CYS A 630 -69.09 103.97 -35.02
C CYS A 630 -67.76 103.47 -35.67
N ARG A 631 -67.48 102.15 -35.82
CA ARG A 631 -67.55 100.96 -34.93
C ARG A 631 -67.05 99.67 -35.64
N ILE A 632 -66.19 98.89 -34.97
CA ILE A 632 -66.32 97.42 -34.76
C ILE A 632 -65.98 97.22 -33.27
#